data_AF-A0A1E3HZZ1-F1
#
_entry.id   AF-A0A1E3HZZ1-F1
#
_cell.length_a   1.000
_cell.length_b   1.000
_cell.length_c   1.000
_cell.angle_alpha   90.00
_cell.angle_beta   90.00
_cell.angle_gamma   90.00
#
_symmetry.space_group_name_H-M   'P 1'
#
loop_
_entity.id
_entity.type
_entity.pdbx_description
1 polymer ?
#
loop_
_entity_poly.entity_id
_entity_poly.type
_entity_poly.pdbx_seq_one_letter_code
_entity_poly.pdbx_strand_id
1 'polypeptide(L)'
;MSALAARRAAAIAASAEPQPEISIGTEELNEAEDSGSASGSGSGSESASEDSETPVESDEESVDIIVPSPKRRKTQKSRNTSPEPKKAARYFAATPETKSKGKGKARVTIAERQVKRYSPAALDSDEEEEEKGESVGDSDEDMAEDVYGEAAGDVDEGRVQWVQTNGAGSSRQKPQQAVSETTSNFVPQENVNLFRLSQEALSAAGLEDEFAGPGIIISLAPDESLVIAGAYILTLLQRSLALFSTTINPSSTPHPIYAPTSHPLPTLTPSTTTSTPSSLLSKLKLPKQFLKKNDRTILLIRENGCGIDGLRYGAVPGFANAFLEVTGIWGLRNVHPVIGSFPTPVYSYHTPSSWDSALASSTQLLQGEYAEESPFVGLVKGQKRSGKSTFARGLLNTLLGKYERVAWLECDLGQGEFGCGGVVGLWVVEKPVFGPPFTHPSSPVRAHYLGTYTPLTCPDEYISSIRILLSHFKYELQFPLSSTSTSRNSNVLPLIINTQGWVKGLGEELLRGIEVMAEPTHVFEFEAPVQEGGFSGPGWTQSPPWSTAQLPYDPSNPTSMVELEDDVQGRKSFKLEVAPVSPLQARYTPADLRVLSTLTYFHSTLLSSSSSVPSWDFAPLATVPPYEVLLSSAQEAALKKVYLIGEGSEGVVLEDVALALNGAMVALVQDLSADEEEEGLYVQGRLPSFGESSTTLGLALVRSVSASSSGFTLHLLTPLPPHALSRANAIVKNGALELPLPGWLDSRPGGVREEGMWGRGWDEVPFLEVGGMVGVVGGERRRFRKNIMRKGQ
;
A
#
# COMPACT_ATOMS: atom_id res chain seq x y z
N MET A 1 9.72 19.50 -11.89
CA MET A 1 10.74 20.34 -11.22
C MET A 1 10.03 21.51 -10.53
N SER A 2 10.65 22.17 -9.54
CA SER A 2 10.06 23.38 -8.94
C SER A 2 10.26 24.61 -9.84
N ALA A 3 9.27 25.51 -9.92
CA ALA A 3 9.34 26.75 -10.68
C ALA A 3 10.52 27.66 -10.25
N LEU A 4 10.99 27.55 -9.00
CA LEU A 4 12.17 28.27 -8.51
C LEU A 4 13.46 27.82 -9.23
N ALA A 5 13.53 26.55 -9.64
CA ALA A 5 14.67 26.02 -10.40
C ALA A 5 14.63 26.50 -11.85
N ALA A 6 13.45 26.53 -12.49
CA ALA A 6 13.28 27.07 -13.85
C ALA A 6 13.73 28.54 -13.94
N ARG A 7 13.31 29.39 -12.99
CA ARG A 7 13.75 30.80 -12.91
C ARG A 7 15.27 30.93 -12.72
N ARG A 8 15.91 30.07 -11.93
CA ARG A 8 17.39 30.07 -11.77
C ARG A 8 18.12 29.55 -13.01
N ALA A 9 17.60 28.53 -13.68
CA ALA A 9 18.17 28.02 -14.93
C ALA A 9 18.11 29.08 -16.04
N ALA A 10 16.98 29.78 -16.18
CA ALA A 10 16.81 30.90 -17.12
C ALA A 10 17.78 32.06 -16.81
N ALA A 11 17.95 32.43 -15.54
CA ALA A 11 18.90 33.47 -15.12
C ALA A 11 20.37 33.08 -15.40
N ILE A 12 20.73 31.80 -15.26
CA ILE A 12 22.07 31.31 -15.59
C ILE A 12 22.30 31.30 -17.11
N ALA A 13 21.32 30.86 -17.89
CA ALA A 13 21.39 30.91 -19.36
C ALA A 13 21.56 32.35 -19.88
N ALA A 14 20.78 33.30 -19.34
CA ALA A 14 20.87 34.72 -19.67
C ALA A 14 22.22 35.39 -19.26
N SER A 15 23.03 34.72 -18.44
CA SER A 15 24.38 35.19 -18.04
C SER A 15 25.53 34.57 -18.86
N ALA A 16 25.22 33.72 -19.84
CA ALA A 16 26.21 32.88 -20.53
C ALA A 16 26.50 33.29 -21.99
N GLU A 17 25.79 34.27 -22.56
CA GLU A 17 26.04 34.74 -23.93
C GLU A 17 27.21 35.74 -24.02
N PRO A 18 28.11 35.60 -25.02
CA PRO A 18 29.23 36.52 -25.20
C PRO A 18 28.79 37.86 -25.80
N GLN A 19 29.38 38.95 -25.30
CA GLN A 19 29.19 40.30 -25.85
C GLN A 19 29.65 40.38 -27.32
N PRO A 20 28.82 40.88 -28.26
CA PRO A 20 29.26 41.13 -29.63
C PRO A 20 30.11 42.42 -29.71
N GLU A 21 31.13 42.42 -30.56
CA GLU A 21 31.98 43.60 -30.76
C GLU A 21 31.24 44.73 -31.51
N ILE A 22 31.36 45.96 -31.00
CA ILE A 22 30.72 47.13 -31.60
C ILE A 22 31.50 47.56 -32.85
N SER A 23 30.84 47.53 -34.00
CA SER A 23 31.31 48.20 -35.23
C SER A 23 30.32 49.30 -35.63
N ILE A 24 30.85 50.47 -35.98
CA ILE A 24 30.06 51.69 -36.22
C ILE A 24 29.85 51.85 -37.72
N GLY A 25 28.59 51.95 -38.14
CA GLY A 25 28.17 52.27 -39.51
C GLY A 25 26.95 53.21 -39.49
N THR A 26 26.94 54.18 -40.41
CA THR A 26 26.03 55.35 -40.37
C THR A 26 24.98 55.32 -41.47
N GLU A 27 23.75 55.74 -41.12
CA GLU A 27 22.71 56.32 -42.00
C GLU A 27 22.17 55.37 -43.13
N GLU A 28 20.92 55.43 -43.59
CA GLU A 28 20.00 56.57 -43.73
C GLU A 28 18.56 56.28 -43.22
N LEU A 29 17.74 57.34 -43.20
CA LEU A 29 16.29 57.31 -42.96
C LEU A 29 15.51 57.16 -44.28
N ASN A 30 14.31 56.55 -44.23
CA ASN A 30 13.15 57.10 -44.93
C ASN A 30 11.81 56.53 -44.40
N GLU A 31 10.75 57.30 -44.64
CA GLU A 31 9.41 57.14 -44.05
C GLU A 31 8.45 56.38 -44.98
N ALA A 32 7.41 55.75 -44.41
CA ALA A 32 6.15 55.47 -45.11
C ALA A 32 5.01 55.21 -44.10
N GLU A 33 4.02 56.10 -44.04
CA GLU A 33 2.74 55.84 -43.35
C GLU A 33 1.68 55.28 -44.31
N ASP A 34 0.94 54.31 -43.80
CA ASP A 34 -0.52 54.04 -43.90
C ASP A 34 -1.34 54.24 -45.19
N SER A 35 -2.36 53.37 -45.30
CA SER A 35 -3.63 53.51 -46.04
C SER A 35 -3.63 53.39 -47.58
N GLY A 36 -4.72 52.79 -48.10
CA GLY A 36 -5.00 52.70 -49.54
C GLY A 36 -5.83 51.47 -49.91
N SER A 37 -7.15 51.65 -50.11
CA SER A 37 -8.11 50.55 -50.28
C SER A 37 -8.73 50.42 -51.68
N ALA A 38 -9.36 49.26 -51.89
CA ALA A 38 -10.57 49.02 -52.70
C ALA A 38 -10.49 48.60 -54.19
N SER A 39 -11.05 47.41 -54.43
CA SER A 39 -12.01 47.07 -55.52
C SER A 39 -11.52 46.80 -56.96
N GLY A 40 -12.27 45.96 -57.69
CA GLY A 40 -12.01 45.58 -59.09
C GLY A 40 -12.11 44.07 -59.38
N SER A 41 -13.14 43.37 -58.90
CA SER A 41 -14.23 42.85 -59.76
C SER A 41 -13.81 42.21 -61.09
N GLY A 42 -13.86 40.87 -61.18
CA GLY A 42 -13.70 40.13 -62.44
C GLY A 42 -14.45 38.79 -62.40
N SER A 43 -15.56 38.70 -63.14
CA SER A 43 -16.44 37.51 -63.19
C SER A 43 -16.04 36.53 -64.30
N GLY A 44 -16.01 35.23 -64.00
CA GLY A 44 -15.91 34.15 -64.98
C GLY A 44 -16.58 32.88 -64.46
N SER A 45 -17.53 32.33 -65.21
CA SER A 45 -18.41 31.23 -64.78
C SER A 45 -18.41 30.11 -65.82
N GLU A 46 -18.33 28.85 -65.36
CA GLU A 46 -18.86 27.59 -65.94
C GLU A 46 -18.24 26.44 -65.09
N SER A 47 -18.94 25.49 -64.44
CA SER A 47 -20.24 24.79 -64.61
C SER A 47 -20.17 23.49 -65.44
N ALA A 48 -21.08 22.54 -65.13
CA ALA A 48 -21.02 21.08 -65.36
C ALA A 48 -19.94 20.38 -64.49
N SER A 49 -20.21 19.37 -63.64
CA SER A 49 -21.02 18.13 -63.74
C SER A 49 -20.30 17.02 -64.54
N GLU A 50 -20.49 15.72 -64.27
CA GLU A 50 -21.54 14.99 -63.53
C GLU A 50 -20.97 13.64 -63.00
N ASP A 51 -21.66 12.97 -62.06
CA ASP A 51 -22.01 11.52 -61.97
C ASP A 51 -21.11 10.40 -62.61
N SER A 52 -21.01 9.17 -62.07
CA SER A 52 -21.57 8.51 -60.86
C SER A 52 -20.95 7.09 -60.66
N GLU A 53 -21.56 6.29 -59.76
CA GLU A 53 -21.66 4.81 -59.76
C GLU A 53 -20.47 3.89 -59.35
N THR A 54 -20.75 3.15 -58.26
CA THR A 54 -20.29 1.77 -57.96
C THR A 54 -21.32 0.76 -58.56
N PRO A 55 -21.35 -0.57 -58.30
CA PRO A 55 -20.44 -1.49 -57.58
C PRO A 55 -20.15 -2.81 -58.37
N VAL A 56 -19.66 -3.87 -57.70
CA VAL A 56 -20.12 -5.30 -57.71
C VAL A 56 -18.99 -6.29 -57.35
N GLU A 57 -19.37 -7.43 -56.75
CA GLU A 57 -18.56 -8.50 -56.14
C GLU A 57 -18.07 -9.58 -57.14
N SER A 58 -17.12 -10.43 -56.70
CA SER A 58 -17.27 -11.92 -56.74
C SER A 58 -16.07 -12.66 -56.12
N ASP A 59 -16.32 -13.79 -55.45
CA ASP A 59 -15.35 -14.68 -54.78
C ASP A 59 -14.60 -15.66 -55.70
N GLU A 60 -13.56 -16.35 -55.17
CA GLU A 60 -13.50 -17.84 -55.15
C GLU A 60 -12.39 -18.39 -54.22
N GLU A 61 -12.38 -19.72 -53.95
CA GLU A 61 -11.70 -20.38 -52.82
C GLU A 61 -10.40 -21.18 -53.16
N SER A 62 -9.84 -21.82 -52.10
CA SER A 62 -9.10 -23.11 -52.08
C SER A 62 -7.54 -23.10 -52.13
N VAL A 63 -6.76 -24.06 -51.60
CA VAL A 63 -6.89 -25.16 -50.59
C VAL A 63 -5.45 -25.61 -50.16
N ASP A 64 -5.27 -26.36 -49.06
CA ASP A 64 -4.00 -26.88 -48.51
C ASP A 64 -3.12 -27.76 -49.44
N ILE A 65 -1.82 -27.94 -49.07
CA ILE A 65 -1.14 -29.27 -49.04
C ILE A 65 0.20 -29.28 -48.25
N ILE A 66 0.71 -30.47 -47.94
CA ILE A 66 1.59 -30.82 -46.80
C ILE A 66 3.05 -31.22 -47.18
N VAL A 67 4.03 -30.71 -46.42
CA VAL A 67 5.30 -31.32 -45.87
C VAL A 67 5.97 -32.47 -46.67
N PRO A 68 7.30 -32.41 -47.02
CA PRO A 68 8.34 -32.91 -46.10
C PRO A 68 9.78 -32.33 -46.19
N SER A 69 10.58 -32.65 -45.16
CA SER A 69 12.01 -32.29 -45.01
C SER A 69 12.97 -33.48 -45.22
N PRO A 70 14.25 -33.24 -45.60
CA PRO A 70 15.31 -34.27 -45.66
C PRO A 70 16.29 -34.24 -44.46
N LYS A 71 17.09 -35.31 -44.29
CA LYS A 71 17.99 -35.54 -43.13
C LYS A 71 19.46 -35.75 -43.54
N ARG A 72 20.39 -35.29 -42.68
CA ARG A 72 21.74 -35.84 -42.39
C ARG A 72 22.75 -36.11 -43.54
N ARG A 73 24.02 -35.74 -43.30
CA ARG A 73 25.19 -36.62 -43.51
C ARG A 73 26.31 -36.34 -42.48
N LYS A 74 27.28 -37.25 -42.37
CA LYS A 74 28.42 -37.23 -41.43
C LYS A 74 29.76 -37.21 -42.18
N THR A 75 30.82 -36.75 -41.50
CA THR A 75 32.23 -37.09 -41.76
C THR A 75 33.01 -37.21 -40.42
N GLN A 76 34.18 -37.85 -40.41
CA GLN A 76 34.97 -38.19 -39.20
C GLN A 76 36.48 -37.91 -39.38
N LYS A 77 37.18 -37.59 -38.27
CA LYS A 77 38.51 -38.08 -37.81
C LYS A 77 38.97 -37.20 -36.61
N SER A 78 39.24 -37.73 -35.39
CA SER A 78 40.48 -38.41 -34.91
C SER A 78 41.68 -37.45 -34.73
N ARG A 79 42.55 -37.49 -33.70
CA ARG A 79 42.91 -38.61 -32.77
C ARG A 79 43.82 -38.13 -31.60
N ASN A 80 43.60 -38.63 -30.36
CA ASN A 80 44.51 -38.61 -29.17
C ASN A 80 45.00 -37.22 -28.65
N THR A 81 45.61 -37.00 -27.47
CA THR A 81 46.11 -37.86 -26.34
C THR A 81 45.73 -37.28 -24.96
N SER A 82 45.67 -38.13 -23.92
CA SER A 82 45.81 -37.74 -22.49
C SER A 82 47.21 -38.15 -21.98
N PRO A 83 47.69 -37.65 -20.81
CA PRO A 83 47.37 -38.34 -19.56
C PRO A 83 47.11 -37.44 -18.33
N GLU A 84 46.55 -38.05 -17.29
CA GLU A 84 46.41 -37.53 -15.91
C GLU A 84 47.37 -38.33 -14.98
N PRO A 85 47.67 -37.90 -13.73
CA PRO A 85 47.04 -38.64 -12.62
C PRO A 85 46.79 -37.88 -11.28
N LYS A 86 45.55 -38.00 -10.79
CA LYS A 86 45.13 -38.50 -9.45
C LYS A 86 45.94 -38.15 -8.17
N LYS A 87 45.19 -37.77 -7.12
CA LYS A 87 45.01 -38.61 -5.90
C LYS A 87 43.76 -38.23 -5.08
N ALA A 88 43.23 -39.18 -4.31
CA ALA A 88 41.97 -39.05 -3.54
C ALA A 88 41.84 -40.12 -2.41
N ALA A 89 40.72 -40.07 -1.67
CA ALA A 89 40.21 -40.91 -0.54
C ALA A 89 40.31 -40.23 0.84
N ARG A 90 39.33 -40.24 1.79
CA ARG A 90 38.07 -40.98 2.12
C ARG A 90 38.18 -42.03 3.26
N TYR A 91 37.10 -42.11 4.05
CA TYR A 91 36.76 -43.04 5.16
C TYR A 91 37.54 -42.80 6.49
N PHE A 92 37.04 -43.17 7.68
CA PHE A 92 35.87 -43.99 8.08
C PHE A 92 35.02 -43.30 9.19
N ALA A 93 34.00 -43.99 9.73
CA ALA A 93 33.12 -43.51 10.82
C ALA A 93 32.97 -44.55 11.95
N ALA A 94 32.74 -44.11 13.20
CA ALA A 94 32.16 -44.90 14.30
C ALA A 94 31.82 -44.03 15.53
N THR A 95 30.76 -44.40 16.26
CA THR A 95 30.49 -44.03 17.67
C THR A 95 30.81 -45.23 18.59
N PRO A 96 31.09 -45.00 19.89
CA PRO A 96 30.11 -45.41 20.91
C PRO A 96 30.06 -44.50 22.16
N GLU A 97 29.21 -44.89 23.12
CA GLU A 97 28.83 -44.15 24.33
C GLU A 97 29.79 -44.32 25.54
N THR A 98 29.77 -43.37 26.51
CA THR A 98 29.17 -43.55 27.87
C THR A 98 29.78 -42.65 28.97
N LYS A 99 28.92 -42.13 29.88
CA LYS A 99 29.13 -41.91 31.35
C LYS A 99 30.28 -40.96 31.81
N SER A 100 30.22 -40.25 32.96
CA SER A 100 29.13 -39.88 33.90
C SER A 100 29.63 -38.86 34.95
N LYS A 101 28.70 -38.15 35.64
CA LYS A 101 28.91 -37.32 36.87
C LYS A 101 29.71 -36.00 36.65
N GLY A 102 29.52 -34.94 37.42
CA GLY A 102 28.49 -34.67 38.45
C GLY A 102 29.00 -33.74 39.59
N LYS A 103 28.08 -32.93 40.17
CA LYS A 103 28.31 -31.82 41.14
C LYS A 103 28.89 -30.54 40.51
N GLY A 104 28.59 -29.32 40.98
CA GLY A 104 27.55 -28.89 41.94
C GLY A 104 27.99 -27.74 42.87
N LYS A 105 27.04 -26.84 43.21
CA LYS A 105 27.17 -25.59 44.02
C LYS A 105 27.91 -24.43 43.33
N ALA A 106 27.82 -23.17 43.79
CA ALA A 106 26.66 -22.38 44.27
C ALA A 106 27.08 -20.90 44.47
N ARG A 107 26.24 -19.95 43.99
CA ARG A 107 25.86 -18.61 44.53
C ARG A 107 26.86 -17.69 45.28
N VAL A 108 26.64 -16.37 45.13
CA VAL A 108 26.88 -15.25 46.10
C VAL A 108 28.34 -14.78 46.26
N THR A 109 28.74 -13.49 46.31
CA THR A 109 28.18 -12.14 45.96
C THR A 109 29.33 -11.10 45.99
N ILE A 110 29.06 -9.81 45.66
CA ILE A 110 29.88 -8.60 45.94
C ILE A 110 31.17 -8.54 45.06
N ALA A 111 31.35 -7.64 44.09
CA ALA A 111 31.13 -6.19 43.95
C ALA A 111 32.18 -5.30 44.64
N GLU A 112 33.02 -4.60 43.87
CA GLU A 112 33.58 -3.31 44.28
C GLU A 112 34.08 -2.45 43.10
N ARG A 113 34.65 -1.28 43.40
CA ARG A 113 34.86 -0.14 42.47
C ARG A 113 36.23 -0.13 41.75
N GLN A 114 36.24 0.62 40.64
CA GLN A 114 37.30 1.49 40.10
C GLN A 114 38.73 1.39 40.66
N VAL A 115 39.72 1.39 39.76
CA VAL A 115 40.58 2.59 39.51
C VAL A 115 41.38 2.41 38.20
N LYS A 116 41.61 3.51 37.46
CA LYS A 116 42.48 3.53 36.26
C LYS A 116 43.96 3.47 36.69
N ARG A 117 44.79 2.67 35.99
CA ARG A 117 46.23 2.99 35.83
C ARG A 117 46.75 2.69 34.42
N TYR A 118 47.49 3.68 33.95
CA TYR A 118 48.34 3.82 32.76
C TYR A 118 49.09 2.59 32.22
N SER A 119 49.27 2.57 30.89
CA SER A 119 50.38 1.91 30.18
C SER A 119 51.73 2.57 30.51
N PRO A 120 52.87 1.91 30.25
CA PRO A 120 53.75 2.45 29.19
C PRO A 120 54.59 1.43 28.42
N ALA A 121 54.82 1.71 27.14
CA ALA A 121 56.00 1.33 26.34
C ALA A 121 56.01 2.22 25.07
N ALA A 122 57.18 2.49 24.48
CA ALA A 122 57.36 3.40 23.34
C ALA A 122 58.45 2.89 22.39
N LEU A 123 58.55 3.47 21.18
CA LEU A 123 59.78 4.13 20.64
C LEU A 123 59.58 4.58 19.17
N ASP A 124 60.38 5.57 18.76
CA ASP A 124 60.70 6.03 17.38
C ASP A 124 59.52 6.49 16.47
N SER A 125 59.61 7.43 15.52
CA SER A 125 60.51 8.56 15.18
C SER A 125 59.74 9.46 14.14
N ASP A 126 60.14 10.65 13.66
CA ASP A 126 61.33 11.49 13.83
C ASP A 126 60.95 12.95 14.26
N GLU A 127 61.15 14.00 13.45
CA GLU A 127 61.14 15.44 13.85
C GLU A 127 60.44 16.41 12.85
N GLU A 128 60.56 17.73 13.11
CA GLU A 128 60.02 18.96 12.43
C GLU A 128 58.56 19.35 12.84
N GLU A 129 58.26 20.42 13.62
CA GLU A 129 58.71 21.85 13.71
C GLU A 129 58.28 22.73 12.51
N GLU A 130 57.87 24.01 12.58
CA GLU A 130 57.65 25.04 13.64
C GLU A 130 56.51 26.02 13.14
N GLU A 131 55.71 26.77 13.92
CA GLU A 131 55.35 26.67 15.35
C GLU A 131 54.04 27.44 15.75
N LYS A 132 54.10 28.74 16.13
CA LYS A 132 53.03 29.52 16.85
C LYS A 132 52.40 30.69 16.05
N GLY A 133 51.28 31.22 16.56
CA GLY A 133 50.73 32.53 16.14
C GLY A 133 49.44 33.01 16.84
N GLU A 134 49.46 33.26 18.15
CA GLU A 134 48.34 33.94 18.85
C GLU A 134 48.37 35.47 18.65
N SER A 135 47.21 36.13 18.62
CA SER A 135 47.07 37.57 18.87
C SER A 135 45.65 37.91 19.34
N VAL A 136 45.50 39.02 20.07
CA VAL A 136 44.29 39.41 20.81
C VAL A 136 43.96 40.89 20.56
N GLY A 137 42.67 41.23 20.47
CA GLY A 137 42.14 42.60 20.34
C GLY A 137 40.66 42.55 19.90
N ASP A 138 39.61 42.77 20.69
CA ASP A 138 39.33 43.62 21.89
C ASP A 138 38.56 44.91 21.55
N SER A 139 37.24 44.90 21.79
CA SER A 139 36.38 46.07 22.10
C SER A 139 34.91 45.64 22.26
N ASP A 140 34.31 45.91 23.44
CA ASP A 140 32.87 45.70 23.70
C ASP A 140 31.98 46.86 23.19
N GLU A 141 30.70 46.60 22.88
CA GLU A 141 29.60 47.56 23.12
C GLU A 141 28.20 46.89 23.16
N ASP A 142 27.86 46.40 24.36
CA ASP A 142 26.55 46.21 25.04
C ASP A 142 25.16 46.14 24.33
N MET A 143 24.37 45.16 24.85
CA MET A 143 22.91 45.17 25.16
C MET A 143 21.80 44.80 24.13
N ALA A 144 21.16 43.65 24.44
CA ALA A 144 19.71 43.33 24.38
C ALA A 144 18.98 43.23 23.01
N GLU A 145 17.97 42.36 22.80
CA GLU A 145 17.46 41.21 23.58
C GLU A 145 16.80 40.16 22.64
N ASP A 146 16.36 39.02 23.20
CA ASP A 146 15.95 37.77 22.54
C ASP A 146 14.84 37.82 21.45
N VAL A 147 14.75 36.74 20.65
CA VAL A 147 13.61 35.77 20.53
C VAL A 147 13.66 35.02 19.16
N TYR A 148 13.01 33.84 19.08
CA TYR A 148 12.82 32.94 17.91
C TYR A 148 13.97 32.01 17.51
N GLY A 149 14.23 31.00 18.36
CA GLY A 149 14.75 29.70 17.91
C GLY A 149 13.62 28.70 17.74
N GLU A 150 13.32 28.27 16.51
CA GLU A 150 12.25 27.29 16.25
C GLU A 150 12.64 25.87 16.70
N ALA A 151 11.81 25.26 17.54
CA ALA A 151 11.99 23.88 18.00
C ALA A 151 11.40 22.89 16.98
N ALA A 152 12.20 22.48 16.00
CA ALA A 152 11.81 21.44 15.04
C ALA A 152 11.51 20.10 15.74
N GLY A 153 10.24 19.69 15.75
CA GLY A 153 9.83 18.34 16.12
C GLY A 153 9.94 17.37 14.92
N ASP A 154 10.04 16.06 15.20
CA ASP A 154 10.16 15.02 14.16
C ASP A 154 8.90 14.92 13.29
N VAL A 155 8.87 15.68 12.18
CA VAL A 155 7.90 15.52 11.09
C VAL A 155 8.46 14.53 10.07
N ASP A 156 7.80 13.37 9.92
CA ASP A 156 8.07 12.38 8.87
C ASP A 156 7.55 12.90 7.50
N GLU A 157 8.20 13.96 6.99
CA GLU A 157 8.00 14.50 5.64
C GLU A 157 8.25 13.41 4.58
N GLY A 158 7.70 13.58 3.38
CA GLY A 158 7.96 12.70 2.22
C GLY A 158 9.40 12.73 1.67
N ARG A 159 10.36 13.29 2.42
CA ARG A 159 11.77 13.48 2.01
C ARG A 159 12.64 12.29 2.37
N VAL A 160 13.22 11.66 1.36
CA VAL A 160 14.19 10.57 1.52
C VAL A 160 15.59 11.14 1.80
N GLN A 161 15.81 11.67 3.02
CA GLN A 161 17.08 12.26 3.42
C GLN A 161 17.85 11.35 4.40
N TRP A 162 18.89 10.69 3.89
CA TRP A 162 19.77 9.82 4.70
C TRP A 162 21.03 10.55 5.16
N VAL A 163 21.01 11.08 6.39
CA VAL A 163 22.22 11.47 7.13
C VAL A 163 22.24 10.72 8.46
N GLN A 164 23.31 9.97 8.74
CA GLN A 164 23.49 9.31 10.04
C GLN A 164 24.14 10.29 11.02
N THR A 165 23.35 10.95 11.86
CA THR A 165 23.84 11.51 13.11
C THR A 165 23.98 10.38 14.14
N ASN A 166 25.20 10.11 14.61
CA ASN A 166 25.46 9.11 15.66
C ASN A 166 25.08 9.66 17.06
N GLY A 167 23.81 10.01 17.25
CA GLY A 167 23.27 10.47 18.54
C GLY A 167 22.91 9.28 19.44
N ALA A 168 23.69 9.04 20.50
CA ALA A 168 23.47 7.96 21.45
C ALA A 168 22.34 8.26 22.48
N GLY A 169 21.13 8.55 21.99
CA GLY A 169 19.95 8.90 22.79
C GLY A 169 19.32 7.71 23.54
N SER A 170 19.94 7.26 24.64
CA SER A 170 19.47 6.12 25.43
C SER A 170 18.28 6.45 26.36
N SER A 171 17.07 6.58 25.81
CA SER A 171 15.84 6.49 26.63
C SER A 171 15.47 5.02 26.87
N ARG A 172 15.67 4.55 28.11
CA ARG A 172 15.52 3.12 28.46
C ARG A 172 14.08 2.80 28.83
N GLN A 173 13.21 2.68 27.82
CA GLN A 173 11.83 2.24 28.00
C GLN A 173 11.75 0.89 28.73
N LYS A 174 10.74 0.71 29.60
CA LYS A 174 10.39 -0.62 30.15
C LYS A 174 10.04 -1.54 28.97
N PRO A 175 10.37 -2.84 29.01
CA PRO A 175 9.97 -3.77 27.97
C PRO A 175 8.44 -3.95 27.97
N GLN A 176 7.77 -3.39 26.97
CA GLN A 176 6.45 -3.89 26.56
C GLN A 176 6.59 -5.37 26.15
N GLN A 177 5.52 -6.16 26.29
CA GLN A 177 5.54 -7.57 25.90
C GLN A 177 5.80 -7.70 24.39
N ALA A 178 7.04 -8.06 24.04
CA ALA A 178 7.43 -8.35 22.67
C ALA A 178 6.80 -9.67 22.22
N VAL A 179 6.23 -9.69 21.02
CA VAL A 179 5.64 -10.91 20.45
C VAL A 179 6.73 -11.97 20.25
N SER A 180 6.58 -13.13 20.87
CA SER A 180 7.53 -14.24 20.74
C SER A 180 7.47 -14.87 19.34
N GLU A 181 8.58 -15.50 18.94
CA GLU A 181 8.56 -16.41 17.79
C GLU A 181 7.51 -17.49 18.00
N THR A 182 6.77 -17.81 16.94
CA THR A 182 5.56 -18.63 17.02
C THR A 182 5.73 -19.92 16.22
N THR A 183 5.29 -21.04 16.79
CA THR A 183 5.21 -22.35 16.11
C THR A 183 3.86 -23.02 16.39
N SER A 184 3.43 -23.89 15.47
CA SER A 184 2.26 -24.75 15.64
C SER A 184 2.57 -25.86 16.65
N ASN A 185 1.63 -26.21 17.52
CA ASN A 185 1.73 -27.43 18.33
C ASN A 185 1.11 -28.66 17.63
N PHE A 186 0.35 -28.46 16.53
CA PHE A 186 -0.20 -29.53 15.69
C PHE A 186 0.90 -30.45 15.12
N VAL A 187 0.74 -31.76 15.35
CA VAL A 187 1.68 -32.79 14.86
C VAL A 187 1.07 -33.55 13.67
N PRO A 188 1.51 -33.30 12.42
CA PRO A 188 0.91 -33.93 11.24
C PRO A 188 1.21 -35.44 11.15
N GLN A 189 0.16 -36.21 10.88
CA GLN A 189 0.17 -37.65 10.67
C GLN A 189 -0.67 -37.99 9.43
N GLU A 190 0.01 -38.34 8.34
CA GLU A 190 -0.58 -38.62 7.03
C GLU A 190 -1.59 -39.79 7.10
N ASN A 191 -2.76 -39.63 6.48
CA ASN A 191 -3.97 -40.46 6.58
C ASN A 191 -4.67 -40.50 7.96
N VAL A 192 -4.16 -39.83 9.01
CA VAL A 192 -4.72 -39.89 10.38
C VAL A 192 -5.34 -38.55 10.80
N ASN A 193 -4.55 -37.47 10.85
CA ASN A 193 -5.06 -36.11 11.12
C ASN A 193 -4.77 -35.13 9.97
N LEU A 194 -4.00 -35.57 8.96
CA LEU A 194 -3.72 -34.86 7.72
C LEU A 194 -3.93 -35.83 6.55
N PHE A 195 -4.60 -35.43 5.49
CA PHE A 195 -4.81 -36.27 4.30
C PHE A 195 -4.87 -35.45 3.01
N ARG A 196 -4.22 -35.93 1.95
CA ARG A 196 -4.14 -35.27 0.64
C ARG A 196 -5.34 -35.60 -0.24
N LEU A 197 -5.88 -34.59 -0.92
CA LEU A 197 -7.00 -34.68 -1.84
C LEU A 197 -6.58 -34.10 -3.20
N SER A 198 -6.80 -34.85 -4.28
CA SER A 198 -6.58 -34.36 -5.65
C SER A 198 -7.76 -33.49 -6.11
N GLN A 199 -7.56 -32.71 -7.17
CA GLN A 199 -8.60 -31.82 -7.71
C GLN A 199 -9.83 -32.62 -8.19
N GLU A 200 -9.63 -33.81 -8.75
CA GLU A 200 -10.70 -34.71 -9.19
C GLU A 200 -11.48 -35.30 -8.01
N ALA A 201 -10.84 -35.50 -6.86
CA ALA A 201 -11.49 -35.97 -5.64
C ALA A 201 -12.34 -34.86 -4.98
N LEU A 202 -11.94 -33.60 -5.15
CA LEU A 202 -12.67 -32.42 -4.67
C LEU A 202 -13.87 -32.10 -5.56
N SER A 203 -13.69 -32.06 -6.89
CA SER A 203 -14.80 -31.84 -7.83
C SER A 203 -15.80 -33.01 -7.81
N ALA A 204 -15.36 -34.26 -7.68
CA ALA A 204 -16.26 -35.41 -7.49
C ALA A 204 -17.01 -35.41 -6.14
N ALA A 205 -16.64 -34.54 -5.19
CA ALA A 205 -17.40 -34.26 -3.98
C ALA A 205 -18.36 -33.06 -4.14
N GLY A 206 -18.45 -32.46 -5.33
CA GLY A 206 -19.26 -31.27 -5.61
C GLY A 206 -18.72 -30.00 -4.96
N LEU A 207 -17.39 -29.85 -4.90
CA LEU A 207 -16.75 -28.56 -4.64
C LEU A 207 -16.49 -27.86 -5.97
N GLU A 208 -17.45 -27.02 -6.37
CA GLU A 208 -17.41 -26.20 -7.59
C GLU A 208 -17.30 -24.72 -7.17
N ASP A 209 -16.07 -24.19 -7.16
CA ASP A 209 -15.77 -22.78 -6.91
C ASP A 209 -14.57 -22.33 -7.76
N GLU A 210 -14.24 -21.04 -7.72
CA GLU A 210 -13.19 -20.42 -8.56
C GLU A 210 -11.75 -20.89 -8.24
N PHE A 211 -11.54 -21.69 -7.17
CA PHE A 211 -10.21 -22.10 -6.71
C PHE A 211 -9.85 -23.52 -7.17
N ALA A 212 -9.40 -23.64 -8.41
CA ALA A 212 -8.81 -24.87 -8.94
C ALA A 212 -7.51 -25.26 -8.18
N GLY A 213 -7.30 -26.58 -8.00
CA GLY A 213 -6.05 -27.13 -7.47
C GLY A 213 -6.25 -28.32 -6.52
N PRO A 214 -5.14 -28.97 -6.09
CA PRO A 214 -5.16 -29.97 -5.04
C PRO A 214 -5.36 -29.32 -3.65
N GLY A 215 -5.63 -30.16 -2.65
CA GLY A 215 -5.76 -29.71 -1.27
C GLY A 215 -5.39 -30.75 -0.23
N ILE A 216 -5.40 -30.33 1.03
CA ILE A 216 -5.15 -31.16 2.21
C ILE A 216 -6.26 -30.91 3.22
N ILE A 217 -6.91 -31.98 3.66
CA ILE A 217 -7.86 -31.93 4.78
C ILE A 217 -7.12 -32.23 6.09
N ILE A 218 -7.37 -31.40 7.09
CA ILE A 218 -6.73 -31.41 8.40
C ILE A 218 -7.81 -31.57 9.47
N SER A 219 -7.53 -32.36 10.48
CA SER A 219 -8.36 -32.53 11.67
C SER A 219 -7.57 -32.08 12.90
N LEU A 220 -8.05 -31.06 13.59
CA LEU A 220 -7.37 -30.35 14.69
C LEU A 220 -8.08 -30.64 16.02
N ALA A 221 -7.34 -31.06 17.05
CA ALA A 221 -7.86 -31.28 18.41
C ALA A 221 -8.18 -29.95 19.11
N PRO A 222 -9.08 -29.90 20.10
CA PRO A 222 -9.40 -28.67 20.84
C PRO A 222 -8.21 -27.94 21.49
N ASP A 223 -7.12 -28.67 21.77
CA ASP A 223 -5.86 -28.19 22.33
C ASP A 223 -4.74 -27.98 21.28
N GLU A 224 -4.99 -28.35 20.02
CA GLU A 224 -4.07 -28.11 18.90
C GLU A 224 -4.34 -26.75 18.21
N SER A 225 -3.26 -26.09 17.80
CA SER A 225 -3.22 -24.84 17.05
C SER A 225 -2.28 -24.97 15.84
N LEU A 226 -2.62 -24.25 14.77
CA LEU A 226 -1.92 -24.35 13.49
C LEU A 226 -1.63 -22.95 12.93
N VAL A 227 -0.36 -22.70 12.59
CA VAL A 227 0.12 -21.47 11.97
C VAL A 227 0.70 -21.83 10.61
N ILE A 228 0.31 -21.08 9.57
CA ILE A 228 0.74 -21.33 8.19
C ILE A 228 1.11 -19.99 7.55
N ALA A 229 2.32 -19.91 7.01
CA ALA A 229 2.77 -18.79 6.19
C ALA A 229 2.48 -19.03 4.69
N GLY A 230 2.31 -17.95 3.95
CA GLY A 230 2.08 -17.94 2.51
C GLY A 230 0.67 -17.47 2.10
N ALA A 231 0.10 -18.08 1.07
CA ALA A 231 -1.20 -17.71 0.50
C ALA A 231 -1.98 -18.98 0.15
N TYR A 232 -3.15 -19.16 0.74
CA TYR A 232 -3.91 -20.40 0.66
C TYR A 232 -5.43 -20.16 0.78
N ILE A 233 -6.23 -21.13 0.34
CA ILE A 233 -7.68 -21.10 0.46
C ILE A 233 -8.09 -22.03 1.60
N LEU A 234 -8.84 -21.49 2.58
CA LEU A 234 -9.35 -22.20 3.74
C LEU A 234 -10.86 -22.43 3.60
N THR A 235 -11.31 -23.68 3.71
CA THR A 235 -12.74 -24.04 3.77
C THR A 235 -13.00 -24.84 5.05
N LEU A 236 -13.84 -24.31 5.94
CA LEU A 236 -14.09 -24.91 7.24
C LEU A 236 -15.26 -25.91 7.18
N LEU A 237 -15.00 -27.16 7.58
CA LEU A 237 -15.93 -28.28 7.37
C LEU A 237 -16.63 -28.78 8.64
N GLN A 238 -16.02 -28.62 9.82
CA GLN A 238 -16.60 -29.06 11.10
C GLN A 238 -16.06 -28.24 12.27
N ARG A 239 -16.97 -27.83 13.18
CA ARG A 239 -16.76 -26.87 14.29
C ARG A 239 -16.29 -25.49 13.84
N SER A 240 -16.48 -24.50 14.69
CA SER A 240 -16.05 -23.13 14.43
C SER A 240 -14.54 -22.96 14.68
N LEU A 241 -13.89 -22.03 13.98
CA LEU A 241 -12.44 -21.80 14.03
C LEU A 241 -12.17 -20.29 14.21
N ALA A 242 -11.29 -19.93 15.14
CA ALA A 242 -10.87 -18.54 15.35
C ALA A 242 -9.58 -18.22 14.58
N LEU A 243 -9.53 -17.00 14.03
CA LEU A 243 -8.39 -16.38 13.34
C LEU A 243 -8.63 -14.86 13.22
N PHE A 244 -7.56 -14.05 13.17
CA PHE A 244 -7.65 -12.60 12.88
C PHE A 244 -8.73 -11.82 13.68
N SER A 245 -8.81 -12.03 15.00
CA SER A 245 -9.85 -11.45 15.90
C SER A 245 -11.30 -11.75 15.51
N THR A 246 -11.57 -12.85 14.82
CA THR A 246 -12.93 -13.30 14.49
C THR A 246 -13.06 -14.83 14.60
N THR A 247 -14.28 -15.35 14.47
CA THR A 247 -14.58 -16.78 14.41
C THR A 247 -15.40 -17.10 13.16
N ILE A 248 -14.86 -17.95 12.29
CA ILE A 248 -15.61 -18.51 11.15
C ILE A 248 -16.35 -19.80 11.55
N ASN A 249 -17.46 -20.07 10.88
CA ASN A 249 -18.32 -21.24 11.10
C ASN A 249 -18.25 -22.22 9.90
N PRO A 250 -18.55 -23.52 10.11
CA PRO A 250 -18.56 -24.51 9.03
C PRO A 250 -19.48 -24.11 7.87
N SER A 251 -18.99 -24.27 6.65
CA SER A 251 -19.72 -23.97 5.43
C SER A 251 -19.09 -24.68 4.22
N SER A 252 -19.60 -24.43 3.02
CA SER A 252 -18.87 -24.72 1.77
C SER A 252 -18.10 -23.50 1.25
N THR A 253 -18.09 -22.38 1.97
CA THR A 253 -17.52 -21.11 1.52
C THR A 253 -15.98 -21.15 1.57
N PRO A 254 -15.28 -20.90 0.46
CA PRO A 254 -13.84 -20.70 0.48
C PRO A 254 -13.47 -19.31 1.03
N HIS A 255 -12.45 -19.27 1.87
CA HIS A 255 -11.88 -18.04 2.42
C HIS A 255 -10.40 -17.92 2.00
N PRO A 256 -10.02 -16.92 1.17
CA PRO A 256 -8.61 -16.69 0.85
C PRO A 256 -7.88 -16.11 2.07
N ILE A 257 -6.79 -16.77 2.48
CA ILE A 257 -5.93 -16.36 3.60
C ILE A 257 -4.57 -15.91 3.05
N TYR A 258 -4.14 -14.72 3.46
CA TYR A 258 -2.83 -14.16 3.12
C TYR A 258 -2.01 -13.93 4.38
N ALA A 259 -1.00 -14.78 4.57
CA ALA A 259 -0.14 -14.84 5.74
C ALA A 259 1.34 -14.68 5.36
N PRO A 260 1.76 -13.52 4.79
CA PRO A 260 3.15 -13.28 4.43
C PRO A 260 4.01 -13.10 5.69
N THR A 261 5.27 -13.56 5.65
CA THR A 261 6.24 -13.46 6.77
C THR A 261 6.61 -12.03 7.15
N SER A 262 6.27 -11.05 6.30
CA SER A 262 6.43 -9.62 6.59
C SER A 262 5.41 -9.07 7.58
N HIS A 263 4.34 -9.82 7.88
CA HIS A 263 3.24 -9.43 8.76
C HIS A 263 2.96 -10.50 9.83
N PRO A 264 2.24 -10.18 10.93
CA PRO A 264 1.84 -11.17 11.92
C PRO A 264 0.93 -12.25 11.32
N LEU A 265 1.29 -13.53 11.53
CA LEU A 265 0.61 -14.68 10.94
C LEU A 265 -0.63 -15.07 11.76
N PRO A 266 -1.75 -15.49 11.13
CA PRO A 266 -2.91 -15.99 11.86
C PRO A 266 -2.58 -17.32 12.54
N THR A 267 -2.88 -17.42 13.84
CA THR A 267 -2.96 -18.69 14.55
C THR A 267 -4.38 -19.23 14.40
N LEU A 268 -4.52 -20.37 13.73
CA LEU A 268 -5.79 -21.08 13.59
C LEU A 268 -6.05 -21.88 14.87
N THR A 269 -7.09 -21.51 15.62
CA THR A 269 -7.46 -22.18 16.88
C THR A 269 -8.90 -22.69 16.85
N PRO A 270 -9.16 -23.93 17.28
CA PRO A 270 -10.52 -24.46 17.46
C PRO A 270 -11.35 -23.63 18.44
N SER A 271 -12.57 -23.27 18.04
CA SER A 271 -13.56 -22.70 18.94
C SER A 271 -14.44 -23.80 19.55
N THR A 272 -14.89 -23.59 20.78
CA THR A 272 -15.76 -24.52 21.49
C THR A 272 -17.18 -24.55 20.92
N THR A 273 -17.60 -23.53 20.16
CA THR A 273 -18.94 -23.42 19.57
C THR A 273 -19.30 -24.64 18.73
N THR A 274 -20.45 -25.25 19.05
CA THR A 274 -21.03 -26.36 18.30
C THR A 274 -21.89 -25.84 17.16
N SER A 275 -21.53 -26.22 15.94
CA SER A 275 -22.14 -25.76 14.69
C SER A 275 -22.30 -26.95 13.72
N THR A 276 -23.33 -26.92 12.87
CA THR A 276 -23.65 -28.02 11.95
C THR A 276 -22.50 -28.24 10.95
N PRO A 277 -22.00 -29.48 10.77
CA PRO A 277 -20.93 -29.75 9.81
C PRO A 277 -21.34 -29.44 8.36
N SER A 278 -20.36 -29.05 7.54
CA SER A 278 -20.55 -28.79 6.11
C SER A 278 -20.97 -30.05 5.35
N SER A 279 -21.93 -29.92 4.44
CA SER A 279 -22.44 -31.02 3.60
C SER A 279 -21.40 -31.59 2.63
N LEU A 280 -20.27 -30.89 2.43
CA LEU A 280 -19.12 -31.39 1.68
C LEU A 280 -18.38 -32.51 2.42
N LEU A 281 -18.33 -32.46 3.76
CA LEU A 281 -17.56 -33.40 4.58
C LEU A 281 -18.02 -34.86 4.44
N SER A 282 -19.31 -35.08 4.24
CA SER A 282 -19.88 -36.43 4.04
C SER A 282 -19.68 -36.98 2.63
N LYS A 283 -19.39 -36.11 1.65
CA LYS A 283 -19.11 -36.49 0.25
C LYS A 283 -17.64 -36.85 0.02
N LEU A 284 -16.72 -36.32 0.84
CA LEU A 284 -15.28 -36.57 0.73
C LEU A 284 -14.90 -38.02 1.10
N LYS A 285 -14.13 -38.67 0.22
CA LYS A 285 -13.68 -40.07 0.37
C LYS A 285 -12.45 -40.16 1.28
N LEU A 286 -12.67 -40.04 2.59
CA LEU A 286 -11.61 -40.04 3.62
C LEU A 286 -11.18 -41.46 4.06
N PRO A 287 -9.91 -41.68 4.47
CA PRO A 287 -9.44 -42.94 5.04
C PRO A 287 -10.23 -43.37 6.28
N LYS A 288 -10.41 -44.68 6.49
CA LYS A 288 -11.12 -45.23 7.66
C LYS A 288 -10.51 -44.84 9.01
N GLN A 289 -9.21 -44.54 9.04
CA GLN A 289 -8.45 -44.15 10.23
C GLN A 289 -8.38 -42.62 10.45
N PHE A 290 -8.97 -41.82 9.56
CA PHE A 290 -8.95 -40.37 9.67
C PHE A 290 -9.81 -39.89 10.85
N LEU A 291 -9.26 -39.02 11.69
CA LEU A 291 -9.84 -38.61 12.96
C LEU A 291 -11.00 -37.60 12.77
N LYS A 292 -12.17 -38.09 12.33
CA LYS A 292 -13.40 -37.31 12.12
C LYS A 292 -14.39 -37.35 13.30
N LYS A 293 -13.89 -37.32 14.53
CA LYS A 293 -14.73 -37.23 15.73
C LYS A 293 -15.37 -35.83 15.84
N ASN A 294 -16.54 -35.74 16.48
CA ASN A 294 -17.30 -34.48 16.64
C ASN A 294 -16.58 -33.43 17.54
N ASP A 295 -15.59 -33.84 18.34
CA ASP A 295 -14.79 -32.96 19.18
C ASP A 295 -13.69 -32.21 18.40
N ARG A 296 -13.27 -32.71 17.24
CA ARG A 296 -12.21 -32.10 16.41
C ARG A 296 -12.77 -31.09 15.42
N THR A 297 -11.97 -30.08 15.11
CA THR A 297 -12.25 -29.09 14.06
C THR A 297 -11.66 -29.61 12.74
N ILE A 298 -12.46 -29.65 11.67
CA ILE A 298 -12.02 -30.19 10.37
C ILE A 298 -12.02 -29.07 9.35
N LEU A 299 -10.89 -28.88 8.69
CA LEU A 299 -10.66 -27.81 7.71
C LEU A 299 -9.95 -28.35 6.46
N LEU A 300 -10.28 -27.78 5.31
CA LEU A 300 -9.65 -28.04 4.02
C LEU A 300 -8.78 -26.84 3.66
N ILE A 301 -7.54 -27.11 3.24
CA ILE A 301 -6.61 -26.12 2.71
C ILE A 301 -6.32 -26.46 1.25
N ARG A 302 -6.49 -25.50 0.35
CA ARG A 302 -6.11 -25.58 -1.08
C ARG A 302 -5.08 -24.52 -1.43
N GLU A 303 -4.39 -24.74 -2.54
CA GLU A 303 -3.49 -23.74 -3.12
C GLU A 303 -4.26 -22.46 -3.48
N ASN A 304 -3.63 -21.29 -3.33
CA ASN A 304 -4.16 -20.04 -3.89
C ASN A 304 -3.34 -19.65 -5.13
N GLY A 305 -4.00 -19.68 -6.29
CA GLY A 305 -3.39 -19.39 -7.60
C GLY A 305 -3.28 -17.91 -7.95
N CYS A 306 -3.69 -16.98 -7.08
CA CYS A 306 -3.86 -15.56 -7.42
C CYS A 306 -2.57 -14.80 -7.82
N GLY A 307 -1.38 -15.38 -7.67
CA GLY A 307 -0.11 -14.78 -8.14
C GLY A 307 0.56 -13.78 -7.21
N ILE A 308 -0.02 -13.46 -6.04
CA ILE A 308 0.58 -12.55 -5.04
C ILE A 308 1.99 -12.98 -4.60
N ASP A 309 2.28 -14.29 -4.65
CA ASP A 309 3.60 -14.83 -4.32
C ASP A 309 4.67 -14.47 -5.36
N GLY A 310 4.30 -13.93 -6.53
CA GLY A 310 5.22 -13.42 -7.54
C GLY A 310 6.12 -12.27 -7.05
N LEU A 311 5.78 -11.63 -5.91
CA LEU A 311 6.68 -10.76 -5.15
C LEU A 311 8.06 -11.39 -4.89
N ARG A 312 8.14 -12.73 -4.79
CA ARG A 312 9.38 -13.53 -4.69
C ARG A 312 10.43 -13.20 -5.75
N TYR A 313 10.01 -12.72 -6.92
CA TYR A 313 10.90 -12.44 -8.06
C TYR A 313 11.47 -11.01 -8.06
N GLY A 314 11.27 -10.23 -6.98
CA GLY A 314 11.99 -8.97 -6.77
C GLY A 314 11.33 -7.71 -7.33
N ALA A 315 10.07 -7.78 -7.80
CA ALA A 315 9.29 -6.59 -8.18
C ALA A 315 9.14 -5.58 -7.01
N VAL A 316 9.18 -6.06 -5.76
CA VAL A 316 9.37 -5.23 -4.57
C VAL A 316 10.55 -5.79 -3.76
N PRO A 317 11.81 -5.34 -3.99
CA PRO A 317 13.00 -6.01 -3.47
C PRO A 317 13.04 -6.19 -1.95
N GLY A 318 12.52 -5.23 -1.18
CA GLY A 318 12.43 -5.32 0.29
C GLY A 318 11.49 -6.42 0.82
N PHE A 319 10.61 -6.94 -0.04
CA PHE A 319 9.58 -7.94 0.28
C PHE A 319 9.69 -9.23 -0.53
N ALA A 320 10.80 -9.45 -1.26
CA ALA A 320 11.03 -10.71 -1.99
C ALA A 320 10.93 -11.95 -1.08
N ASN A 321 11.35 -11.84 0.18
CA ASN A 321 11.28 -12.93 1.16
C ASN A 321 9.96 -12.95 1.98
N ALA A 322 8.97 -12.12 1.63
CA ALA A 322 7.66 -12.08 2.32
C ALA A 322 6.78 -13.30 2.03
N PHE A 323 7.02 -13.95 0.89
CA PHE A 323 6.51 -15.27 0.55
C PHE A 323 7.70 -16.24 0.42
N LEU A 324 7.62 -17.39 1.08
CA LEU A 324 8.67 -18.41 1.11
C LEU A 324 8.73 -19.18 -0.21
N GLU A 325 9.50 -20.27 -0.31
CA GLU A 325 9.66 -21.09 -1.52
C GLU A 325 8.33 -21.48 -2.20
N VAL A 326 8.37 -21.87 -3.48
CA VAL A 326 7.15 -22.09 -4.28
C VAL A 326 6.22 -23.13 -3.62
N THR A 327 6.79 -24.22 -3.09
CA THR A 327 6.05 -25.34 -2.50
C THR A 327 6.53 -25.56 -1.06
N GLY A 328 5.62 -25.68 -0.09
CA GLY A 328 5.98 -25.97 1.29
C GLY A 328 6.17 -27.46 1.59
N ILE A 329 6.55 -27.80 2.83
CA ILE A 329 6.79 -29.21 3.24
C ILE A 329 5.58 -30.14 3.10
N TRP A 330 4.38 -29.57 2.99
CA TRP A 330 3.15 -30.30 2.70
C TRP A 330 2.92 -30.57 1.21
N GLY A 331 3.77 -30.10 0.30
CA GLY A 331 3.66 -30.37 -1.14
C GLY A 331 2.57 -29.58 -1.86
N LEU A 332 2.04 -28.52 -1.22
CA LEU A 332 1.14 -27.55 -1.83
C LEU A 332 1.88 -26.23 -2.10
N ARG A 333 1.57 -25.55 -3.20
CA ARG A 333 2.08 -24.22 -3.54
C ARG A 333 1.66 -23.19 -2.48
N ASN A 334 2.61 -22.38 -2.02
CA ASN A 334 2.41 -21.31 -1.04
C ASN A 334 1.82 -21.73 0.33
N VAL A 335 1.84 -23.02 0.71
CA VAL A 335 1.36 -23.50 2.02
C VAL A 335 2.54 -23.93 2.89
N HIS A 336 3.03 -23.04 3.75
CA HIS A 336 4.20 -23.28 4.62
C HIS A 336 3.79 -23.40 6.09
N PRO A 337 3.49 -24.61 6.60
CA PRO A 337 3.14 -24.82 7.99
C PRO A 337 4.33 -24.52 8.90
N VAL A 338 4.12 -23.71 9.93
CA VAL A 338 5.17 -23.29 10.87
C VAL A 338 5.33 -24.35 11.95
N ILE A 339 6.19 -25.34 11.70
CA ILE A 339 6.41 -26.50 12.59
C ILE A 339 7.90 -26.67 12.86
N GLY A 340 8.29 -26.78 14.13
CA GLY A 340 9.69 -27.00 14.53
C GLY A 340 10.59 -25.81 14.20
N SER A 341 11.73 -26.06 13.54
CA SER A 341 12.64 -25.02 13.09
C SER A 341 12.17 -24.47 11.74
N PHE A 342 11.68 -23.22 11.75
CA PHE A 342 11.23 -22.51 10.55
C PHE A 342 12.37 -21.68 9.95
N PRO A 343 12.46 -21.50 8.60
CA PRO A 343 13.61 -20.85 7.97
C PRO A 343 13.71 -19.35 8.21
N THR A 344 12.64 -18.69 8.65
CA THR A 344 12.64 -17.29 9.07
C THR A 344 12.01 -17.15 10.46
N PRO A 345 12.38 -16.15 11.27
CA PRO A 345 11.57 -15.80 12.43
C PRO A 345 10.17 -15.36 11.95
N VAL A 346 9.13 -15.82 12.63
CA VAL A 346 7.74 -15.48 12.36
C VAL A 346 6.98 -15.23 13.66
N TYR A 347 6.04 -14.30 13.62
CA TYR A 347 5.35 -13.77 14.79
C TYR A 347 3.85 -13.96 14.62
N SER A 348 3.16 -14.36 15.68
CA SER A 348 1.70 -14.48 15.68
C SER A 348 1.00 -13.13 15.61
N TYR A 349 -0.14 -13.12 14.94
CA TYR A 349 -1.20 -12.16 15.17
C TYR A 349 -1.72 -12.33 16.60
N HIS A 350 -1.85 -11.24 17.34
CA HIS A 350 -2.25 -11.21 18.75
C HIS A 350 -3.47 -10.30 18.92
N THR A 351 -4.52 -10.82 19.57
CA THR A 351 -5.71 -10.06 19.99
C THR A 351 -5.59 -9.75 21.48
N PRO A 352 -5.44 -8.48 21.91
CA PRO A 352 -5.60 -8.08 23.30
C PRO A 352 -7.03 -8.33 23.81
N SER A 353 -7.19 -8.61 25.10
CA SER A 353 -8.50 -8.98 25.68
C SER A 353 -9.51 -7.84 25.69
N SER A 354 -9.04 -6.58 25.70
CA SER A 354 -9.88 -5.41 25.45
C SER A 354 -10.54 -5.43 24.06
N TRP A 355 -9.82 -5.91 23.03
CA TRP A 355 -10.35 -6.01 21.67
C TRP A 355 -11.42 -7.08 21.58
N ASP A 356 -11.16 -8.30 22.08
CA ASP A 356 -12.15 -9.39 22.11
C ASP A 356 -13.43 -8.98 22.85
N SER A 357 -13.28 -8.26 23.96
CA SER A 357 -14.41 -7.76 24.75
C SER A 357 -15.25 -6.75 23.97
N ALA A 358 -14.61 -5.78 23.30
CA ALA A 358 -15.29 -4.77 22.49
C ALA A 358 -15.97 -5.37 21.24
N LEU A 359 -15.33 -6.33 20.58
CA LEU A 359 -15.88 -7.06 19.43
C LEU A 359 -17.08 -7.91 19.83
N ALA A 360 -17.00 -8.62 20.97
CA ALA A 360 -18.13 -9.38 21.51
C ALA A 360 -19.33 -8.47 21.83
N SER A 361 -19.12 -7.37 22.57
CA SER A 361 -20.17 -6.40 22.90
C SER A 361 -20.84 -5.83 21.64
N SER A 362 -20.05 -5.52 20.61
CA SER A 362 -20.55 -4.98 19.33
C SER A 362 -21.53 -5.93 18.61
N THR A 363 -21.48 -7.25 18.86
CA THR A 363 -22.43 -8.21 18.27
C THR A 363 -23.65 -8.48 19.16
N GLN A 364 -23.45 -8.55 20.48
CA GLN A 364 -24.50 -8.83 21.47
C GLN A 364 -25.54 -7.71 21.53
N LEU A 365 -25.09 -6.45 21.46
CA LEU A 365 -25.92 -5.27 21.70
C LEU A 365 -26.94 -4.96 20.61
N LEU A 366 -27.05 -5.79 19.56
CA LEU A 366 -28.12 -5.71 18.56
C LEU A 366 -28.90 -7.04 18.43
N GLN A 367 -29.04 -7.79 19.53
CA GLN A 367 -29.88 -9.00 19.62
C GLN A 367 -31.26 -8.74 20.29
N GLY A 368 -31.58 -7.49 20.64
CA GLY A 368 -32.88 -7.12 21.21
C GLY A 368 -33.88 -6.67 20.14
N GLU A 369 -35.17 -6.86 20.38
CA GLU A 369 -36.27 -6.58 19.44
C GLU A 369 -36.39 -5.10 19.02
N TYR A 370 -35.78 -4.17 19.78
CA TYR A 370 -35.70 -2.73 19.47
C TYR A 370 -34.41 -2.31 18.76
N ALA A 371 -33.50 -3.25 18.46
CA ALA A 371 -32.19 -2.94 17.89
C ALA A 371 -32.13 -3.02 16.36
N GLU A 372 -33.29 -3.12 15.68
CA GLU A 372 -33.38 -3.19 14.22
C GLU A 372 -33.43 -1.81 13.55
N GLU A 373 -33.79 -0.75 14.29
CA GLU A 373 -34.03 0.60 13.74
C GLU A 373 -32.80 1.52 13.70
N SER A 374 -31.75 1.25 14.49
CA SER A 374 -30.56 2.12 14.57
C SER A 374 -29.32 1.53 13.86
N PRO A 375 -28.73 2.23 12.88
CA PRO A 375 -27.54 1.75 12.18
C PRO A 375 -26.30 1.78 13.07
N PHE A 376 -25.50 0.71 13.02
CA PHE A 376 -24.19 0.68 13.68
C PHE A 376 -23.23 1.62 12.93
N VAL A 377 -22.60 2.54 13.67
CA VAL A 377 -21.53 3.42 13.18
C VAL A 377 -20.39 3.36 14.18
N GLY A 378 -19.28 2.72 13.78
CA GLY A 378 -18.11 2.47 14.62
C GLY A 378 -16.92 3.33 14.22
N LEU A 379 -16.55 4.31 15.06
CA LEU A 379 -15.36 5.15 14.88
C LEU A 379 -14.15 4.54 15.59
N VAL A 380 -13.06 4.25 14.86
CA VAL A 380 -11.82 3.70 15.43
C VAL A 380 -10.73 4.77 15.45
N LYS A 381 -10.41 5.31 16.64
CA LYS A 381 -9.50 6.46 16.84
C LYS A 381 -8.30 6.15 17.75
N GLY A 382 -7.27 7.00 17.67
CA GLY A 382 -6.03 6.87 18.46
C GLY A 382 -4.73 6.91 17.63
N GLN A 383 -3.59 6.86 18.33
CA GLN A 383 -2.27 7.22 17.78
C GLN A 383 -1.74 6.33 16.64
N LYS A 384 -0.70 6.81 15.93
CA LYS A 384 0.08 6.01 14.96
C LYS A 384 0.59 4.71 15.62
N ARG A 385 0.55 3.59 14.88
CA ARG A 385 0.97 2.23 15.30
C ARG A 385 0.21 1.62 16.50
N SER A 386 -0.91 2.17 16.96
CA SER A 386 -1.65 1.62 18.11
C SER A 386 -2.33 0.25 17.84
N GLY A 387 -2.70 -0.03 16.59
CA GLY A 387 -3.48 -1.22 16.21
C GLY A 387 -4.78 -0.93 15.45
N LYS A 388 -5.18 0.34 15.25
CA LYS A 388 -6.46 0.76 14.64
C LYS A 388 -6.94 -0.11 13.46
N SER A 389 -6.23 -0.09 12.32
CA SER A 389 -6.65 -0.82 11.11
C SER A 389 -6.75 -2.34 11.36
N THR A 390 -5.92 -2.89 12.25
CA THR A 390 -5.93 -4.30 12.65
C THR A 390 -7.19 -4.66 13.46
N PHE A 391 -7.61 -3.78 14.37
CA PHE A 391 -8.86 -3.91 15.11
C PHE A 391 -10.07 -3.67 14.21
N ALA A 392 -10.04 -2.62 13.37
CA ALA A 392 -11.10 -2.29 12.42
C ALA A 392 -11.37 -3.44 11.45
N ARG A 393 -10.34 -4.14 10.95
CA ARG A 393 -10.51 -5.37 10.15
C ARG A 393 -11.12 -6.53 10.96
N GLY A 394 -10.79 -6.65 12.25
CA GLY A 394 -11.44 -7.58 13.17
C GLY A 394 -12.94 -7.26 13.36
N LEU A 395 -13.28 -5.99 13.52
CA LEU A 395 -14.66 -5.48 13.61
C LEU A 395 -15.42 -5.72 12.30
N LEU A 396 -14.82 -5.45 11.14
CA LEU A 396 -15.37 -5.76 9.82
C LEU A 396 -15.73 -7.24 9.68
N ASN A 397 -14.77 -8.12 9.98
CA ASN A 397 -14.97 -9.57 9.91
C ASN A 397 -16.05 -10.05 10.89
N THR A 398 -16.14 -9.41 12.06
CA THR A 398 -17.14 -9.71 13.09
C THR A 398 -18.54 -9.25 12.69
N LEU A 399 -18.68 -8.04 12.12
CA LEU A 399 -19.97 -7.53 11.61
C LEU A 399 -20.45 -8.33 10.39
N LEU A 400 -19.56 -8.77 9.50
CA LEU A 400 -19.92 -9.61 8.34
C LEU A 400 -20.45 -11.01 8.71
N GLY A 401 -20.22 -11.45 9.95
CA GLY A 401 -20.88 -12.64 10.51
C GLY A 401 -22.38 -12.45 10.79
N LYS A 402 -22.87 -11.20 10.78
CA LYS A 402 -24.26 -10.81 11.10
C LYS A 402 -24.95 -10.06 9.96
N TYR A 403 -24.25 -9.11 9.35
CA TYR A 403 -24.74 -8.30 8.24
C TYR A 403 -24.29 -8.91 6.91
N GLU A 404 -25.09 -8.75 5.85
CA GLU A 404 -24.71 -9.25 4.53
C GLU A 404 -23.48 -8.52 3.99
N ARG A 405 -23.43 -7.21 4.24
CA ARG A 405 -22.43 -6.24 3.77
C ARG A 405 -22.10 -5.26 4.90
N VAL A 406 -20.94 -4.61 4.83
CA VAL A 406 -20.47 -3.59 5.78
C VAL A 406 -19.81 -2.46 4.99
N ALA A 407 -20.12 -1.21 5.33
CA ALA A 407 -19.43 -0.04 4.78
C ALA A 407 -18.13 0.25 5.54
N TRP A 408 -17.08 0.66 4.82
CA TRP A 408 -15.79 1.09 5.36
C TRP A 408 -15.44 2.47 4.81
N LEU A 409 -15.31 3.44 5.71
CA LEU A 409 -14.79 4.78 5.42
C LEU A 409 -13.32 4.85 5.89
N GLU A 410 -12.41 5.01 4.93
CA GLU A 410 -10.98 5.15 5.18
C GLU A 410 -10.58 6.61 5.23
N CYS A 411 -9.92 7.00 6.32
CA CYS A 411 -9.40 8.35 6.53
C CYS A 411 -7.88 8.37 6.84
N ASP A 412 -7.18 7.23 6.94
CA ASP A 412 -5.71 7.23 6.99
C ASP A 412 -5.10 7.28 5.58
N LEU A 413 -4.85 8.49 5.10
CA LEU A 413 -4.20 8.76 3.80
C LEU A 413 -2.84 8.06 3.63
N GLY A 414 -2.15 7.73 4.73
CA GLY A 414 -0.80 7.18 4.73
C GLY A 414 -0.74 5.65 4.69
N GLN A 415 -1.66 4.95 5.37
CA GLN A 415 -1.67 3.49 5.49
C GLN A 415 -3.09 2.88 5.42
N GLY A 416 -3.96 3.44 4.58
CA GLY A 416 -5.35 2.99 4.41
C GLY A 416 -5.54 1.56 3.88
N GLU A 417 -6.70 1.00 4.17
CA GLU A 417 -7.18 -0.28 3.65
C GLU A 417 -7.63 -0.17 2.18
N PHE A 418 -7.78 -1.32 1.48
CA PHE A 418 -8.35 -1.47 0.13
C PHE A 418 -7.69 -0.70 -1.04
N GLY A 419 -6.71 0.17 -0.78
CA GLY A 419 -5.97 0.93 -1.77
C GLY A 419 -4.48 1.05 -1.45
N CYS A 420 -3.82 2.06 -2.04
CA CYS A 420 -2.38 2.32 -1.83
C CYS A 420 -2.07 3.67 -1.16
N GLY A 421 -3.06 4.27 -0.49
CA GLY A 421 -2.96 5.59 0.15
C GLY A 421 -3.30 6.74 -0.80
N GLY A 422 -3.21 7.98 -0.30
CA GLY A 422 -3.52 9.20 -1.06
C GLY A 422 -5.01 9.48 -1.29
N VAL A 423 -5.90 8.68 -0.72
CA VAL A 423 -7.34 8.67 -0.99
C VAL A 423 -8.11 8.66 0.34
N VAL A 424 -9.14 9.51 0.45
CA VAL A 424 -10.26 9.29 1.38
C VAL A 424 -11.33 8.52 0.60
N GLY A 425 -11.88 7.44 1.14
CA GLY A 425 -12.80 6.60 0.37
C GLY A 425 -13.79 5.78 1.18
N LEU A 426 -14.87 5.40 0.49
CA LEU A 426 -15.97 4.60 1.01
C LEU A 426 -16.11 3.32 0.18
N TRP A 427 -15.88 2.18 0.82
CA TRP A 427 -16.05 0.84 0.25
C TRP A 427 -17.28 0.16 0.88
N VAL A 428 -17.87 -0.78 0.15
CA VAL A 428 -18.85 -1.72 0.68
C VAL A 428 -18.27 -3.13 0.51
N VAL A 429 -18.14 -3.84 1.62
CA VAL A 429 -17.46 -5.14 1.71
C VAL A 429 -18.48 -6.22 2.05
N GLU A 430 -18.41 -7.37 1.38
CA GLU A 430 -19.39 -8.47 1.52
C GLU A 430 -18.77 -9.76 2.07
N LYS A 431 -17.43 -9.84 2.09
CA LYS A 431 -16.65 -11.04 2.44
C LYS A 431 -15.57 -10.70 3.48
N PRO A 432 -15.33 -11.56 4.49
CA PRO A 432 -14.27 -11.34 5.47
C PRO A 432 -12.88 -11.21 4.85
N VAL A 433 -12.07 -10.30 5.40
CA VAL A 433 -10.74 -9.93 4.95
C VAL A 433 -9.69 -10.59 5.85
N PHE A 434 -8.90 -11.51 5.27
CA PHE A 434 -7.92 -12.33 6.01
C PHE A 434 -6.49 -12.14 5.49
N GLY A 435 -6.03 -10.89 5.47
CA GLY A 435 -4.66 -10.54 5.10
C GLY A 435 -4.27 -9.10 5.48
N PRO A 436 -3.02 -8.68 5.22
CA PRO A 436 -2.58 -7.29 5.30
C PRO A 436 -3.06 -6.45 4.08
N PRO A 437 -3.10 -5.09 4.17
CA PRO A 437 -3.84 -4.23 3.23
C PRO A 437 -3.56 -4.48 1.74
N PHE A 438 -2.29 -4.72 1.42
CA PHE A 438 -1.80 -4.95 0.05
C PHE A 438 -2.36 -6.21 -0.65
N THR A 439 -3.08 -7.08 0.08
CA THR A 439 -3.57 -8.40 -0.39
C THR A 439 -5.04 -8.42 -0.77
N HIS A 440 -5.71 -7.26 -0.76
CA HIS A 440 -7.12 -7.13 -1.10
C HIS A 440 -7.47 -5.72 -1.61
N PRO A 441 -6.74 -5.19 -2.62
CA PRO A 441 -7.12 -3.93 -3.24
C PRO A 441 -8.48 -4.08 -3.93
N SER A 442 -9.34 -3.05 -3.83
CA SER A 442 -10.68 -3.08 -4.41
C SER A 442 -11.14 -1.67 -4.81
N SER A 443 -12.03 -1.60 -5.80
CA SER A 443 -12.61 -0.32 -6.23
C SER A 443 -13.53 0.24 -5.15
N PRO A 444 -13.44 1.54 -4.81
CA PRO A 444 -14.38 2.19 -3.89
C PRO A 444 -15.78 2.29 -4.52
N VAL A 445 -16.80 2.44 -3.67
CA VAL A 445 -18.14 2.88 -4.10
C VAL A 445 -18.10 4.38 -4.41
N ARG A 446 -17.43 5.15 -3.54
CA ARG A 446 -17.14 6.57 -3.75
C ARG A 446 -15.81 6.95 -3.09
N ALA A 447 -15.02 7.82 -3.71
CA ALA A 447 -13.73 8.25 -3.14
C ALA A 447 -13.26 9.61 -3.67
N HIS A 448 -12.34 10.24 -2.94
CA HIS A 448 -11.67 11.48 -3.33
C HIS A 448 -10.15 11.33 -3.16
N TYR A 449 -9.41 11.45 -4.26
CA TYR A 449 -7.95 11.48 -4.28
C TYR A 449 -7.43 12.86 -3.88
N LEU A 450 -6.71 12.91 -2.77
CA LEU A 450 -5.97 14.09 -2.33
C LEU A 450 -4.51 14.02 -2.76
N GLY A 451 -3.99 12.83 -3.04
CA GLY A 451 -2.64 12.63 -3.56
C GLY A 451 -1.53 13.04 -2.61
N THR A 452 -1.72 12.85 -1.31
CA THR A 452 -0.73 13.07 -0.26
C THR A 452 -0.88 12.01 0.83
N TYR A 453 0.19 11.70 1.56
CA TYR A 453 0.15 10.76 2.69
C TYR A 453 -0.18 11.44 4.03
N THR A 454 -0.53 12.73 4.04
CA THR A 454 -0.84 13.50 5.25
C THR A 454 -1.91 14.57 4.98
N PRO A 455 -2.91 14.78 5.85
CA PRO A 455 -3.89 15.84 5.67
C PRO A 455 -3.32 17.23 6.01
N LEU A 456 -2.09 17.33 6.55
CA LEU A 456 -1.43 18.60 6.86
C LEU A 456 -1.36 19.56 5.65
N THR A 457 -1.25 19.01 4.44
CA THR A 457 -1.13 19.78 3.18
C THR A 457 -2.47 20.06 2.47
N CYS A 458 -3.60 19.61 3.04
CA CYS A 458 -4.94 19.71 2.45
C CYS A 458 -6.05 19.44 3.50
N PRO A 459 -6.11 20.17 4.64
CA PRO A 459 -7.01 19.85 5.74
C PRO A 459 -8.49 20.05 5.37
N ASP A 460 -8.80 21.07 4.59
CA ASP A 460 -10.16 21.45 4.21
C ASP A 460 -10.75 20.52 3.15
N GLU A 461 -9.95 20.10 2.18
CA GLU A 461 -10.31 19.08 1.19
C GLU A 461 -10.48 17.72 1.85
N TYR A 462 -9.64 17.40 2.84
CA TYR A 462 -9.73 16.15 3.62
C TYR A 462 -11.02 16.08 4.44
N ILE A 463 -11.35 17.11 5.23
CA ILE A 463 -12.60 17.15 5.99
C ILE A 463 -13.81 17.21 5.05
N SER A 464 -13.74 17.95 3.94
CA SER A 464 -14.86 18.06 3.00
C SER A 464 -15.11 16.77 2.22
N SER A 465 -14.05 16.03 1.85
CA SER A 465 -14.16 14.68 1.27
C SER A 465 -14.87 13.73 2.25
N ILE A 466 -14.45 13.70 3.52
CA ILE A 466 -15.07 12.88 4.56
C ILE A 466 -16.56 13.24 4.72
N ARG A 467 -16.89 14.54 4.75
CA ARG A 467 -18.28 15.03 4.86
C ARG A 467 -19.16 14.51 3.72
N ILE A 468 -18.70 14.59 2.47
CA ILE A 468 -19.45 14.13 1.29
C ILE A 468 -19.61 12.61 1.30
N LEU A 469 -18.59 11.86 1.71
CA LEU A 469 -18.66 10.40 1.83
C LEU A 469 -19.62 9.95 2.94
N LEU A 470 -19.68 10.68 4.07
CA LEU A 470 -20.65 10.45 5.14
C LEU A 470 -22.09 10.76 4.70
N SER A 471 -22.33 11.88 4.00
CA SER A 471 -23.64 12.20 3.40
C SER A 471 -24.09 11.10 2.44
N HIS A 472 -23.22 10.72 1.49
CA HIS A 472 -23.51 9.65 0.52
C HIS A 472 -23.82 8.32 1.21
N PHE A 473 -23.08 7.96 2.27
CA PHE A 473 -23.45 6.78 3.08
C PHE A 473 -24.83 6.91 3.71
N LYS A 474 -25.11 8.04 4.39
CA LYS A 474 -26.34 8.28 5.17
C LYS A 474 -27.59 8.31 4.29
N TYR A 475 -27.51 8.83 3.06
CA TYR A 475 -28.65 8.99 2.16
C TYR A 475 -28.80 7.85 1.13
N GLU A 476 -27.71 7.35 0.53
CA GLU A 476 -27.79 6.38 -0.59
C GLU A 476 -27.56 4.92 -0.18
N LEU A 477 -26.84 4.65 0.91
CA LEU A 477 -26.33 3.31 1.22
C LEU A 477 -26.83 2.72 2.55
N GLN A 478 -27.17 3.55 3.53
CA GLN A 478 -27.45 3.11 4.90
C GLN A 478 -28.68 2.18 5.02
N PHE A 479 -29.68 2.37 4.17
CA PHE A 479 -30.94 1.58 4.14
C PHE A 479 -31.22 1.03 2.74
N PRO A 480 -30.67 -0.14 2.36
CA PRO A 480 -30.86 -0.71 1.02
C PRO A 480 -32.32 -1.04 0.69
N LEU A 481 -32.78 -0.62 -0.49
CA LEU A 481 -34.15 -0.81 -0.98
C LEU A 481 -34.56 -2.27 -1.27
N SER A 482 -33.63 -3.23 -1.14
CA SER A 482 -33.85 -4.64 -1.48
C SER A 482 -33.32 -5.53 -0.37
N SER A 483 -34.24 -6.24 0.30
CA SER A 483 -33.90 -7.28 1.28
C SER A 483 -33.61 -8.60 0.55
N THR A 484 -32.47 -9.20 0.86
CA THR A 484 -32.10 -10.52 0.36
C THR A 484 -32.69 -11.62 1.24
N SER A 485 -33.05 -12.77 0.66
CA SER A 485 -33.56 -13.93 1.42
C SER A 485 -32.44 -14.72 2.11
N THR A 486 -31.49 -14.03 2.75
CA THR A 486 -30.38 -14.62 3.51
C THR A 486 -30.65 -14.59 5.00
N SER A 487 -29.87 -15.34 5.79
CA SER A 487 -29.94 -15.33 7.26
C SER A 487 -29.10 -14.21 7.90
N ARG A 488 -28.62 -13.24 7.11
CA ARG A 488 -27.85 -12.07 7.57
C ARG A 488 -28.70 -10.82 7.35
N ASN A 489 -28.53 -9.80 8.18
CA ASN A 489 -29.28 -8.55 8.00
C ASN A 489 -28.79 -7.83 6.73
N SER A 490 -29.72 -7.57 5.81
CA SER A 490 -29.53 -6.84 4.56
C SER A 490 -30.30 -5.51 4.49
N ASN A 491 -31.16 -5.24 5.48
CA ASN A 491 -32.04 -4.06 5.55
C ASN A 491 -31.30 -2.78 6.00
N VAL A 492 -30.19 -2.94 6.72
CA VAL A 492 -29.38 -1.84 7.27
C VAL A 492 -27.91 -2.11 7.03
N LEU A 493 -27.20 -1.15 6.45
CA LEU A 493 -25.76 -1.22 6.20
C LEU A 493 -24.99 -0.55 7.34
N PRO A 494 -24.20 -1.30 8.15
CA PRO A 494 -23.39 -0.72 9.22
C PRO A 494 -22.11 -0.06 8.64
N LEU A 495 -21.59 0.96 9.32
CA LEU A 495 -20.36 1.68 8.95
C LEU A 495 -19.23 1.46 9.96
N ILE A 496 -18.01 1.26 9.45
CA ILE A 496 -16.75 1.38 10.18
C ILE A 496 -15.98 2.58 9.63
N ILE A 497 -15.42 3.40 10.51
CA ILE A 497 -14.57 4.55 10.16
C ILE A 497 -13.18 4.34 10.75
N ASN A 498 -12.17 4.16 9.90
CA ASN A 498 -10.77 4.06 10.32
C ASN A 498 -10.10 5.45 10.20
N THR A 499 -9.66 6.03 11.32
CA THR A 499 -9.09 7.39 11.31
C THR A 499 -7.58 7.40 11.04
N GLN A 500 -7.07 8.56 10.65
CA GLN A 500 -5.63 8.84 10.73
C GLN A 500 -5.06 8.65 12.15
N GLY A 501 -3.73 8.48 12.26
CA GLY A 501 -3.01 8.34 13.54
C GLY A 501 -2.57 9.62 14.26
N TRP A 502 -2.95 10.82 13.81
CA TRP A 502 -2.58 12.08 14.48
C TRP A 502 -3.60 12.39 15.59
N VAL A 503 -3.12 12.66 16.80
CA VAL A 503 -3.96 12.80 18.03
C VAL A 503 -3.60 14.02 18.88
N LYS A 504 -3.06 15.08 18.24
CA LYS A 504 -2.68 16.35 18.88
C LYS A 504 -2.81 17.51 17.88
N GLY A 505 -3.15 18.70 18.36
CA GLY A 505 -3.20 19.93 17.54
C GLY A 505 -4.17 19.78 16.37
N LEU A 506 -3.78 20.21 15.17
CA LEU A 506 -4.59 20.01 13.95
C LEU A 506 -5.07 18.55 13.79
N GLY A 507 -4.27 17.56 14.16
CA GLY A 507 -4.69 16.16 14.08
C GLY A 507 -5.88 15.81 14.99
N GLU A 508 -5.94 16.42 16.17
CA GLU A 508 -7.00 16.27 17.17
C GLU A 508 -8.26 17.03 16.78
N GLU A 509 -8.10 18.24 16.25
CA GLU A 509 -9.19 19.04 15.66
C GLU A 509 -9.84 18.32 14.47
N LEU A 510 -9.04 17.78 13.55
CA LEU A 510 -9.51 16.95 12.45
C LEU A 510 -10.25 15.69 12.96
N LEU A 511 -9.76 15.03 14.02
CA LEU A 511 -10.47 13.90 14.63
C LEU A 511 -11.81 14.31 15.25
N ARG A 512 -11.88 15.45 15.95
CA ARG A 512 -13.13 15.99 16.52
C ARG A 512 -14.13 16.34 15.42
N GLY A 513 -13.67 16.93 14.31
CA GLY A 513 -14.50 17.21 13.13
C GLY A 513 -15.10 15.94 12.54
N ILE A 514 -14.30 14.89 12.34
CA ILE A 514 -14.78 13.57 11.90
C ILE A 514 -15.78 12.98 12.91
N GLU A 515 -15.47 13.06 14.20
CA GLU A 515 -16.30 12.49 15.27
C GLU A 515 -17.67 13.18 15.41
N VAL A 516 -17.75 14.49 15.18
CA VAL A 516 -19.00 15.26 15.15
C VAL A 516 -19.79 14.96 13.87
N MET A 517 -19.16 14.99 12.68
CA MET A 517 -19.84 14.71 11.41
C MET A 517 -20.36 13.28 11.28
N ALA A 518 -19.73 12.32 11.96
CA ALA A 518 -20.08 10.90 11.84
C ALA A 518 -21.15 10.41 12.84
N GLU A 519 -21.49 11.21 13.86
CA GLU A 519 -22.47 10.88 14.91
C GLU A 519 -22.34 9.43 15.47
N PRO A 520 -21.12 8.91 15.77
CA PRO A 520 -20.89 7.48 15.85
C PRO A 520 -21.49 6.85 17.12
N THR A 521 -22.27 5.79 16.92
CA THR A 521 -22.93 5.04 18.01
C THR A 521 -21.93 4.25 18.86
N HIS A 522 -20.79 3.85 18.28
CA HIS A 522 -19.71 3.14 18.97
C HIS A 522 -18.37 3.84 18.68
N VAL A 523 -17.60 4.12 19.73
CA VAL A 523 -16.24 4.70 19.64
C VAL A 523 -15.25 3.71 20.22
N PHE A 524 -14.20 3.41 19.46
CA PHE A 524 -13.12 2.49 19.82
C PHE A 524 -11.83 3.30 19.89
N GLU A 525 -11.40 3.62 21.11
CA GLU A 525 -10.29 4.53 21.38
C GLU A 525 -9.08 3.78 21.93
N PHE A 526 -7.97 3.83 21.21
CA PHE A 526 -6.70 3.28 21.67
C PHE A 526 -6.03 4.20 22.69
N GLU A 527 -5.78 3.68 23.89
CA GLU A 527 -5.12 4.46 24.94
C GLU A 527 -3.70 4.88 24.52
N ALA A 528 -3.37 6.16 24.72
CA ALA A 528 -1.99 6.61 24.61
C ALA A 528 -1.17 5.95 25.75
N PRO A 529 0.01 5.37 25.47
CA PRO A 529 0.79 4.68 26.49
C PRO A 529 1.26 5.68 27.55
N VAL A 530 0.65 5.61 28.74
CA VAL A 530 0.96 6.47 29.87
C VAL A 530 2.45 6.37 30.19
N GLN A 531 3.15 7.50 30.15
CA GLN A 531 4.52 7.57 30.64
C GLN A 531 4.48 7.52 32.17
N GLU A 532 4.54 6.30 32.74
CA GLU A 532 4.78 6.05 34.16
C GLU A 532 6.17 6.58 34.58
N GLY A 533 6.23 7.90 34.74
CA GLY A 533 7.47 8.67 34.88
C GLY A 533 7.18 10.16 34.96
N GLY A 534 6.05 10.52 35.60
CA GLY A 534 5.58 11.90 35.77
C GLY A 534 6.49 12.73 36.67
N PHE A 535 7.68 13.07 36.18
CA PHE A 535 8.46 14.19 36.71
C PHE A 535 7.81 15.48 36.18
N SER A 536 6.96 16.09 37.00
CA SER A 536 6.36 17.41 36.75
C SER A 536 7.41 18.52 36.92
N GLY A 537 8.43 18.50 36.07
CA GLY A 537 9.42 19.57 35.95
C GLY A 537 8.95 20.64 34.96
N PRO A 538 9.26 21.93 35.18
CA PRO A 538 8.85 23.01 34.28
C PRO A 538 9.66 22.97 32.97
N GLY A 539 9.15 22.24 31.98
CA GLY A 539 9.71 22.16 30.63
C GLY A 539 8.72 22.64 29.58
N TRP A 540 9.13 23.65 28.79
CA TRP A 540 8.30 24.34 27.78
C TRP A 540 7.78 23.44 26.64
N THR A 541 8.24 22.19 26.55
CA THR A 541 7.80 21.19 25.56
C THR A 541 6.56 20.40 26.00
N GLN A 542 6.01 20.65 27.18
CA GLN A 542 4.70 20.14 27.58
C GLN A 542 3.63 21.23 27.47
N SER A 543 2.82 21.16 26.41
CA SER A 543 1.48 21.73 26.44
C SER A 543 0.75 21.18 27.69
N PRO A 544 0.09 22.02 28.51
CA PRO A 544 -0.70 21.52 29.63
C PRO A 544 -1.73 20.49 29.16
N PRO A 545 -2.11 19.51 30.01
CA PRO A 545 -3.36 18.78 29.83
C PRO A 545 -4.50 19.78 30.06
N TRP A 546 -4.92 20.45 28.99
CA TRP A 546 -5.99 21.44 29.04
C TRP A 546 -7.33 20.75 29.30
N SER A 547 -7.70 20.71 30.57
CA SER A 547 -9.12 20.67 30.97
C SER A 547 -9.78 21.93 30.39
N THR A 548 -10.51 21.75 29.28
CA THR A 548 -11.57 22.67 28.80
C THR A 548 -11.32 24.15 29.07
N ALA A 549 -10.29 24.71 28.42
CA ALA A 549 -10.07 26.15 28.44
C ALA A 549 -11.21 26.85 27.71
N GLN A 550 -12.02 27.61 28.45
CA GLN A 550 -13.14 28.38 27.94
C GLN A 550 -12.64 29.47 26.97
N LEU A 551 -12.70 29.19 25.66
CA LEU A 551 -12.56 30.22 24.65
C LEU A 551 -13.89 30.99 24.49
N PRO A 552 -13.87 32.32 24.26
CA PRO A 552 -15.09 33.08 24.05
C PRO A 552 -15.90 32.55 22.86
N TYR A 553 -17.21 32.40 23.05
CA TYR A 553 -18.15 32.01 22.00
C TYR A 553 -18.22 33.08 20.90
N ASP A 554 -17.89 32.68 19.66
CA ASP A 554 -18.07 33.51 18.47
C ASP A 554 -19.40 33.16 17.79
N PRO A 555 -20.41 34.05 17.81
CA PRO A 555 -21.72 33.80 17.20
C PRO A 555 -21.69 33.70 15.67
N SER A 556 -20.56 33.97 15.01
CA SER A 556 -20.41 33.83 13.55
C SER A 556 -19.97 32.42 13.11
N ASN A 557 -19.45 31.58 14.01
CA ASN A 557 -18.98 30.22 13.69
C ASN A 557 -19.49 29.17 14.70
N PRO A 558 -20.69 28.60 14.50
CA PRO A 558 -21.33 27.66 15.42
C PRO A 558 -20.63 26.29 15.51
N THR A 559 -19.51 26.08 14.79
CA THR A 559 -18.71 24.84 14.87
C THR A 559 -17.87 24.78 16.15
N SER A 560 -17.55 25.93 16.75
CA SER A 560 -16.88 26.00 18.05
C SER A 560 -17.89 25.93 19.19
N MET A 561 -17.56 25.18 20.24
CA MET A 561 -18.41 24.98 21.44
C MET A 561 -19.71 24.18 21.24
N VAL A 562 -19.69 23.11 20.43
CA VAL A 562 -20.40 21.88 20.86
C VAL A 562 -19.47 21.13 21.81
N GLU A 563 -19.68 21.31 23.11
CA GLU A 563 -19.17 20.35 24.10
C GLU A 563 -19.87 19.01 23.82
N LEU A 564 -19.10 17.97 23.52
CA LEU A 564 -19.62 16.61 23.45
C LEU A 564 -19.85 16.16 24.90
N GLU A 565 -21.01 16.51 25.46
CA GLU A 565 -21.46 15.94 26.73
C GLU A 565 -21.40 14.41 26.62
N ASP A 566 -20.67 13.74 27.53
CA ASP A 566 -20.51 12.27 27.52
C ASP A 566 -21.85 11.51 27.69
N ASP A 567 -22.93 12.23 28.00
CA ASP A 567 -24.29 11.73 28.24
C ASP A 567 -25.20 11.82 26.99
N VAL A 568 -24.64 11.87 25.76
CA VAL A 568 -25.41 11.63 24.52
C VAL A 568 -26.00 10.21 24.58
N GLN A 569 -27.28 10.17 24.94
CA GLN A 569 -27.91 9.05 25.61
C GLN A 569 -28.07 7.81 24.71
N GLY A 570 -27.05 6.95 24.70
CA GLY A 570 -26.97 5.73 23.89
C GLY A 570 -25.60 5.45 23.26
N ARG A 571 -24.70 6.44 23.25
CA ARG A 571 -23.32 6.32 22.75
C ARG A 571 -22.49 5.35 23.59
N LYS A 572 -21.64 4.55 22.96
CA LYS A 572 -20.78 3.55 23.65
C LYS A 572 -19.31 3.79 23.35
N SER A 573 -18.50 4.00 24.39
CA SER A 573 -17.05 4.16 24.27
C SER A 573 -16.33 2.92 24.80
N PHE A 574 -15.32 2.45 24.04
CA PHE A 574 -14.48 1.31 24.36
C PHE A 574 -13.02 1.74 24.36
N LYS A 575 -12.36 1.62 25.51
CA LYS A 575 -10.90 1.82 25.61
C LYS A 575 -10.18 0.53 25.21
N LEU A 576 -9.23 0.65 24.29
CA LEU A 576 -8.49 -0.48 23.71
C LEU A 576 -7.01 -0.41 24.05
N GLU A 577 -6.45 -1.57 24.40
CA GLU A 577 -5.02 -1.76 24.60
C GLU A 577 -4.27 -1.61 23.27
N VAL A 578 -3.09 -1.00 23.33
CA VAL A 578 -2.17 -0.90 22.18
C VAL A 578 -1.65 -2.29 21.79
N ALA A 579 -1.64 -2.59 20.49
CA ALA A 579 -1.09 -3.81 19.93
C ALA A 579 0.37 -4.03 20.35
N PRO A 580 0.78 -5.26 20.72
CA PRO A 580 2.12 -5.53 21.20
C PRO A 580 3.19 -5.23 20.14
N VAL A 581 4.34 -4.73 20.58
CA VAL A 581 5.45 -4.38 19.69
C VAL A 581 6.03 -5.64 19.06
N SER A 582 5.87 -5.77 17.75
CA SER A 582 6.47 -6.83 16.95
C SER A 582 7.83 -6.39 16.39
N PRO A 583 8.87 -7.25 16.38
CA PRO A 583 10.13 -6.97 15.67
C PRO A 583 9.97 -6.65 14.18
N LEU A 584 8.83 -7.00 13.57
CA LEU A 584 8.47 -6.59 12.21
C LEU A 584 8.43 -5.07 12.04
N GLN A 585 8.05 -4.30 13.08
CA GLN A 585 8.03 -2.83 13.04
C GLN A 585 9.43 -2.19 12.91
N ALA A 586 10.49 -2.93 13.23
CA ALA A 586 11.88 -2.51 13.02
C ALA A 586 12.43 -3.02 11.67
N ARG A 587 11.79 -4.03 11.05
CA ARG A 587 12.13 -4.54 9.71
C ARG A 587 11.47 -3.72 8.62
N TYR A 588 10.19 -3.38 8.77
CA TYR A 588 9.37 -2.71 7.74
C TYR A 588 8.83 -1.38 8.26
N THR A 589 9.23 -0.29 7.62
CA THR A 589 8.77 1.07 7.94
C THR A 589 7.44 1.39 7.23
N PRO A 590 6.71 2.44 7.64
CA PRO A 590 5.56 2.93 6.88
C PRO A 590 5.91 3.36 5.45
N ALA A 591 7.14 3.76 5.17
CA ALA A 591 7.61 3.99 3.81
C ALA A 591 7.75 2.67 3.01
N ASP A 592 8.40 1.65 3.59
CA ASP A 592 8.51 0.32 2.97
C ASP A 592 7.11 -0.26 2.65
N LEU A 593 6.15 -0.12 3.57
CA LEU A 593 4.77 -0.62 3.40
C LEU A 593 3.97 0.17 2.34
N ARG A 594 4.15 1.49 2.22
CA ARG A 594 3.55 2.28 1.13
C ARG A 594 4.07 1.81 -0.24
N VAL A 595 5.40 1.64 -0.37
CA VAL A 595 6.03 1.11 -1.60
C VAL A 595 5.47 -0.27 -1.96
N LEU A 596 5.23 -1.15 -0.98
CA LEU A 596 4.58 -2.44 -1.21
C LEU A 596 3.16 -2.24 -1.76
N SER A 597 2.28 -1.52 -1.05
CA SER A 597 0.88 -1.34 -1.44
C SER A 597 0.72 -0.69 -2.82
N THR A 598 1.52 0.33 -3.16
CA THR A 598 1.47 1.00 -4.48
C THR A 598 1.84 0.04 -5.61
N LEU A 599 2.90 -0.76 -5.45
CA LEU A 599 3.34 -1.68 -6.49
C LEU A 599 2.40 -2.89 -6.60
N THR A 600 1.91 -3.44 -5.50
CA THR A 600 0.89 -4.50 -5.54
C THR A 600 -0.45 -4.02 -6.08
N TYR A 601 -0.75 -2.72 -6.02
CA TYR A 601 -1.91 -2.13 -6.69
C TYR A 601 -1.72 -2.13 -8.21
N PHE A 602 -0.62 -1.55 -8.72
CA PHE A 602 -0.35 -1.52 -10.17
C PHE A 602 -0.09 -2.89 -10.81
N HIS A 603 0.34 -3.88 -10.03
CA HIS A 603 0.46 -5.28 -10.46
C HIS A 603 -0.81 -6.11 -10.25
N SER A 604 -1.91 -5.54 -9.73
CA SER A 604 -3.17 -6.27 -9.53
C SER A 604 -4.09 -6.23 -10.75
N THR A 605 -4.96 -7.23 -10.87
CA THR A 605 -6.22 -7.12 -11.61
C THR A 605 -7.34 -7.00 -10.58
N LEU A 606 -8.02 -5.85 -10.55
CA LEU A 606 -9.14 -5.63 -9.64
C LEU A 606 -10.38 -6.43 -10.06
N LEU A 607 -11.32 -6.58 -9.12
CA LEU A 607 -12.52 -7.41 -9.30
C LEU A 607 -13.32 -6.97 -10.53
N SER A 608 -13.55 -7.93 -11.43
CA SER A 608 -14.50 -7.84 -12.54
C SER A 608 -15.71 -8.73 -12.22
N SER A 609 -16.79 -8.64 -12.99
CA SER A 609 -18.00 -9.47 -12.82
C SER A 609 -17.77 -10.98 -12.95
N SER A 610 -16.57 -11.41 -13.34
CA SER A 610 -16.14 -12.80 -13.53
C SER A 610 -15.18 -13.37 -12.46
N SER A 611 -14.72 -12.58 -11.46
CA SER A 611 -13.81 -13.05 -10.41
C SER A 611 -14.16 -12.42 -9.06
N SER A 612 -14.15 -13.21 -7.98
CA SER A 612 -14.50 -12.74 -6.64
C SER A 612 -13.30 -12.42 -5.73
N VAL A 613 -12.08 -12.65 -6.22
CA VAL A 613 -10.80 -12.32 -5.55
C VAL A 613 -9.84 -11.67 -6.55
N PRO A 614 -9.05 -10.64 -6.16
CA PRO A 614 -8.04 -10.05 -7.03
C PRO A 614 -6.90 -11.03 -7.36
N SER A 615 -6.28 -10.84 -8.52
CA SER A 615 -5.08 -11.56 -8.96
C SER A 615 -3.93 -10.59 -9.24
N TRP A 616 -2.71 -11.10 -9.41
CA TRP A 616 -1.51 -10.30 -9.62
C TRP A 616 -0.60 -10.88 -10.70
N ASP A 617 -0.04 -9.99 -11.53
CA ASP A 617 1.12 -10.28 -12.38
C ASP A 617 2.23 -9.25 -12.11
N PHE A 618 3.40 -9.76 -11.70
CA PHE A 618 4.59 -8.97 -11.37
C PHE A 618 5.56 -8.82 -12.56
N ALA A 619 5.10 -9.07 -13.79
CA ALA A 619 5.76 -8.62 -15.02
C ALA A 619 6.09 -7.11 -14.93
N PRO A 620 7.30 -6.66 -15.30
CA PRO A 620 7.73 -5.27 -15.13
C PRO A 620 6.74 -4.29 -15.76
N LEU A 621 6.39 -3.20 -15.06
CA LEU A 621 5.35 -2.26 -15.50
C LEU A 621 5.61 -1.68 -16.90
N ALA A 622 6.85 -1.60 -17.38
CA ALA A 622 7.19 -1.19 -18.75
C ALA A 622 6.76 -2.20 -19.84
N THR A 623 6.57 -3.48 -19.51
CA THR A 623 6.20 -4.55 -20.45
C THR A 623 4.69 -4.76 -20.62
N VAL A 624 3.88 -4.26 -19.69
CA VAL A 624 2.42 -4.35 -19.75
C VAL A 624 1.88 -3.56 -20.96
N PRO A 625 0.90 -4.05 -21.73
CA PRO A 625 0.24 -3.23 -22.75
C PRO A 625 -0.49 -2.03 -22.11
N PRO A 626 -0.26 -0.78 -22.56
CA PRO A 626 -0.99 0.37 -22.05
C PRO A 626 -2.33 0.53 -22.75
N TYR A 627 -3.27 1.21 -22.09
CA TYR A 627 -4.40 1.82 -22.78
C TYR A 627 -3.92 3.10 -23.46
N GLU A 628 -4.15 3.24 -24.77
CA GLU A 628 -4.01 4.51 -25.48
C GLU A 628 -5.30 5.32 -25.33
N VAL A 629 -5.20 6.55 -24.83
CA VAL A 629 -6.37 7.37 -24.49
C VAL A 629 -6.15 8.82 -24.93
N LEU A 630 -7.13 9.38 -25.66
CA LEU A 630 -7.15 10.80 -26.01
C LEU A 630 -7.61 11.65 -24.82
N LEU A 631 -6.78 12.62 -24.46
CA LEU A 631 -7.02 13.69 -23.49
C LEU A 631 -7.18 15.02 -24.23
N SER A 632 -8.43 15.50 -24.36
CA SER A 632 -8.78 16.72 -25.10
C SER A 632 -10.15 17.25 -24.67
N SER A 633 -10.41 18.55 -24.79
CA SER A 633 -11.74 19.13 -24.56
C SER A 633 -12.75 18.84 -25.68
N ALA A 634 -12.39 18.04 -26.69
CA ALA A 634 -13.30 17.57 -27.72
C ALA A 634 -14.33 16.56 -27.16
N GLN A 635 -15.58 16.59 -27.65
CA GLN A 635 -16.67 15.75 -27.12
C GLN A 635 -16.44 14.24 -27.32
N GLU A 636 -15.63 13.85 -28.31
CA GLU A 636 -15.25 12.45 -28.60
C GLU A 636 -14.09 11.95 -27.73
N ALA A 637 -13.42 12.82 -26.98
CA ALA A 637 -12.32 12.43 -26.10
C ALA A 637 -12.85 11.71 -24.85
N ALA A 638 -12.22 10.57 -24.52
CA ALA A 638 -12.56 9.83 -23.32
C ALA A 638 -12.20 10.62 -22.05
N LEU A 639 -11.13 11.41 -22.07
CA LEU A 639 -10.72 12.28 -20.97
C LEU A 639 -10.79 13.75 -21.43
N LYS A 640 -11.54 14.56 -20.69
CA LYS A 640 -11.85 15.96 -21.06
C LYS A 640 -11.18 17.01 -20.20
N LYS A 641 -10.77 16.68 -18.97
CA LYS A 641 -10.20 17.63 -18.00
C LYS A 641 -8.97 17.09 -17.26
N VAL A 642 -8.04 17.99 -16.96
CA VAL A 642 -6.91 17.78 -16.05
C VAL A 642 -7.06 18.70 -14.85
N TYR A 643 -6.84 18.17 -13.65
CA TYR A 643 -6.68 18.95 -12.43
C TYR A 643 -5.30 18.66 -11.83
N LEU A 644 -4.54 19.71 -11.54
CA LEU A 644 -3.25 19.62 -10.87
C LEU A 644 -3.41 20.23 -9.48
N ILE A 645 -3.15 19.43 -8.44
CA ILE A 645 -3.39 19.79 -7.03
C ILE A 645 -2.13 19.65 -6.18
N GLY A 646 -2.14 20.25 -4.99
CA GLY A 646 -1.02 20.21 -4.04
C GLY A 646 0.07 21.26 -4.34
N GLU A 647 1.10 21.28 -3.49
CA GLU A 647 2.13 22.32 -3.49
C GLU A 647 2.81 22.50 -4.86
N GLY A 648 2.83 23.74 -5.35
CA GLY A 648 3.44 24.11 -6.62
C GLY A 648 2.64 23.77 -7.89
N SER A 649 1.46 23.15 -7.78
CA SER A 649 0.58 22.87 -8.93
C SER A 649 0.05 24.14 -9.62
N GLU A 650 -0.20 25.19 -8.84
CA GLU A 650 -0.56 26.54 -9.31
C GLU A 650 0.46 27.15 -10.29
N GLY A 651 1.72 26.70 -10.23
CA GLY A 651 2.80 27.22 -11.08
C GLY A 651 2.87 26.58 -12.47
N VAL A 652 2.00 25.61 -12.80
CA VAL A 652 2.01 24.88 -14.07
C VAL A 652 1.12 25.60 -15.09
N VAL A 653 1.68 25.93 -16.26
CA VAL A 653 0.93 26.47 -17.40
C VAL A 653 0.47 25.35 -18.34
N LEU A 654 -0.50 25.63 -19.23
CA LEU A 654 -1.05 24.64 -20.17
C LEU A 654 0.02 23.92 -21.01
N GLU A 655 1.07 24.64 -21.43
CA GLU A 655 2.19 24.10 -22.20
C GLU A 655 3.00 23.05 -21.41
N ASP A 656 3.15 23.24 -20.09
CA ASP A 656 3.86 22.33 -19.19
C ASP A 656 3.02 21.12 -18.76
N VAL A 657 1.72 21.06 -19.08
CA VAL A 657 0.83 19.94 -18.65
C VAL A 657 1.34 18.59 -19.16
N ALA A 658 1.86 18.53 -20.39
CA ALA A 658 2.45 17.30 -20.93
C ALA A 658 3.68 16.84 -20.12
N LEU A 659 4.56 17.77 -19.76
CA LEU A 659 5.74 17.51 -18.92
C LEU A 659 5.35 17.16 -17.47
N ALA A 660 4.29 17.78 -16.95
CA ALA A 660 3.76 17.52 -15.61
C ALA A 660 3.07 16.15 -15.50
N LEU A 661 2.44 15.66 -16.57
CA LEU A 661 1.78 14.34 -16.60
C LEU A 661 2.74 13.20 -16.98
N ASN A 662 3.78 13.44 -17.78
CA ASN A 662 4.68 12.37 -18.25
C ASN A 662 5.39 11.67 -17.07
N GLY A 663 5.17 10.36 -16.92
CA GLY A 663 5.71 9.56 -15.83
C GLY A 663 4.93 9.67 -14.50
N ALA A 664 3.86 10.45 -14.44
CA ALA A 664 3.14 10.73 -13.19
C ALA A 664 2.19 9.59 -12.77
N MET A 665 2.10 9.37 -11.45
CA MET A 665 0.91 8.75 -10.86
C MET A 665 -0.23 9.76 -10.85
N VAL A 666 -1.42 9.31 -11.25
CA VAL A 666 -2.64 10.12 -11.30
C VAL A 666 -3.85 9.33 -10.79
N ALA A 667 -4.90 10.03 -10.37
CA ALA A 667 -6.21 9.45 -10.17
C ALA A 667 -7.07 9.62 -11.42
N LEU A 668 -7.82 8.57 -11.76
CA LEU A 668 -8.87 8.59 -12.77
C LEU A 668 -10.20 8.90 -12.09
N VAL A 669 -10.88 9.93 -12.55
CA VAL A 669 -12.08 10.51 -11.92
C VAL A 669 -13.25 10.47 -12.91
N GLN A 670 -14.43 10.12 -12.39
CA GLN A 670 -15.70 10.46 -13.01
C GLN A 670 -16.18 11.77 -12.38
N ASP A 671 -16.31 12.82 -13.18
CA ASP A 671 -16.84 14.12 -12.81
C ASP A 671 -18.07 14.41 -13.69
N LEU A 672 -19.27 14.38 -13.10
CA LEU A 672 -20.51 14.61 -13.85
C LEU A 672 -20.68 16.09 -14.25
N SER A 673 -19.98 17.01 -13.59
CA SER A 673 -19.86 18.42 -13.97
C SER A 673 -18.85 18.66 -15.10
N ALA A 674 -18.16 17.63 -15.60
CA ALA A 674 -17.16 17.79 -16.66
C ALA A 674 -17.75 18.34 -17.96
N ASP A 675 -19.00 17.97 -18.28
CA ASP A 675 -19.66 18.32 -19.55
C ASP A 675 -20.46 19.64 -19.50
N GLU A 676 -20.63 20.25 -18.33
CA GLU A 676 -21.44 21.48 -18.13
C GLU A 676 -20.63 22.79 -18.19
N GLU A 677 -19.30 22.71 -18.12
CA GLU A 677 -18.41 23.89 -18.06
C GLU A 677 -17.67 24.06 -19.38
N GLU A 678 -17.83 25.22 -20.02
CA GLU A 678 -17.18 25.57 -21.31
C GLU A 678 -15.65 25.86 -21.19
N GLU A 679 -15.07 25.71 -20.01
CA GLU A 679 -13.63 25.91 -19.79
C GLU A 679 -12.78 24.79 -20.41
N GLY A 680 -11.62 25.16 -20.96
CA GLY A 680 -10.74 24.25 -21.69
C GLY A 680 -10.08 23.16 -20.83
N LEU A 681 -9.37 22.26 -21.52
CA LEU A 681 -8.74 21.03 -21.01
C LEU A 681 -8.01 21.14 -19.65
N TYR A 682 -7.38 22.29 -19.37
CA TYR A 682 -6.73 22.59 -18.11
C TYR A 682 -6.84 24.09 -17.81
N VAL A 683 -7.14 24.43 -16.56
CA VAL A 683 -7.16 25.80 -16.03
C VAL A 683 -6.15 25.89 -14.88
N GLN A 684 -5.26 26.88 -14.95
CA GLN A 684 -4.14 27.01 -14.03
C GLN A 684 -4.61 27.22 -12.58
N GLY A 685 -4.06 26.43 -11.65
CA GLY A 685 -4.43 26.44 -10.23
C GLY A 685 -5.85 25.95 -9.91
N ARG A 686 -6.62 25.47 -10.90
CA ARG A 686 -8.01 25.04 -10.68
C ARG A 686 -8.09 23.69 -9.97
N LEU A 687 -8.69 23.70 -8.78
CA LEU A 687 -9.02 22.48 -8.01
C LEU A 687 -10.18 21.71 -8.66
N PRO A 688 -10.25 20.37 -8.49
CA PRO A 688 -11.40 19.58 -8.91
C PRO A 688 -12.66 19.93 -8.10
N SER A 689 -13.83 19.64 -8.66
CA SER A 689 -15.13 19.78 -8.01
C SER A 689 -15.26 18.79 -6.84
N PHE A 690 -14.88 19.20 -5.63
CA PHE A 690 -15.14 18.44 -4.39
C PHE A 690 -16.62 18.49 -4.01
N GLY A 691 -17.46 17.79 -4.77
CA GLY A 691 -18.93 17.78 -4.63
C GLY A 691 -19.55 16.43 -4.96
N GLU A 692 -20.89 16.39 -4.94
CA GLU A 692 -21.66 15.16 -5.18
C GLU A 692 -21.65 14.70 -6.65
N SER A 693 -21.14 15.52 -7.58
CA SER A 693 -20.91 15.18 -8.98
C SER A 693 -19.63 14.36 -9.25
N SER A 694 -18.64 14.35 -8.34
CA SER A 694 -17.32 13.75 -8.61
C SER A 694 -16.97 12.54 -7.75
N THR A 695 -16.29 11.55 -8.34
CA THR A 695 -15.64 10.44 -7.61
C THR A 695 -14.39 9.95 -8.30
N THR A 696 -13.35 9.69 -7.50
CA THR A 696 -12.20 8.88 -7.90
C THR A 696 -12.65 7.43 -8.10
N LEU A 697 -12.19 6.83 -9.20
CA LEU A 697 -12.46 5.44 -9.56
C LEU A 697 -11.27 4.54 -9.17
N GLY A 698 -10.05 5.04 -9.35
CA GLY A 698 -8.79 4.36 -9.03
C GLY A 698 -7.59 5.19 -9.52
N LEU A 699 -6.38 4.63 -9.43
CA LEU A 699 -5.16 5.28 -9.90
C LEU A 699 -4.67 4.71 -11.23
N ALA A 700 -3.94 5.54 -11.97
CA ALA A 700 -3.20 5.17 -13.16
C ALA A 700 -1.76 5.71 -13.11
N LEU A 701 -0.87 5.07 -13.87
CA LEU A 701 0.45 5.59 -14.21
C LEU A 701 0.41 6.05 -15.67
N VAL A 702 0.75 7.32 -15.90
CA VAL A 702 0.95 7.87 -17.24
C VAL A 702 2.34 7.48 -17.70
N ARG A 703 2.47 6.40 -18.49
CA ARG A 703 3.76 5.91 -18.99
C ARG A 703 4.43 6.92 -19.93
N SER A 704 3.65 7.54 -20.80
CA SER A 704 4.12 8.51 -21.78
C SER A 704 2.99 9.42 -22.24
N VAL A 705 3.35 10.66 -22.60
CA VAL A 705 2.47 11.65 -23.20
C VAL A 705 3.00 11.99 -24.59
N SER A 706 2.14 12.02 -25.59
CA SER A 706 2.41 12.60 -26.91
C SER A 706 1.52 13.81 -27.13
N ALA A 707 2.10 14.94 -27.53
CA ALA A 707 1.34 16.15 -27.83
C ALA A 707 0.94 16.20 -29.31
N SER A 708 -0.28 16.65 -29.58
CA SER A 708 -0.84 16.83 -30.92
C SER A 708 -1.55 18.18 -31.02
N SER A 709 -1.92 18.61 -32.22
CA SER A 709 -2.71 19.83 -32.43
C SER A 709 -4.15 19.74 -31.88
N SER A 710 -4.63 18.55 -31.51
CA SER A 710 -5.97 18.30 -30.97
C SER A 710 -5.99 17.93 -29.49
N GLY A 711 -4.85 17.90 -28.79
CA GLY A 711 -4.74 17.52 -27.38
C GLY A 711 -3.55 16.59 -27.11
N PHE A 712 -3.67 15.74 -26.09
CA PHE A 712 -2.62 14.79 -25.69
C PHE A 712 -3.07 13.34 -25.89
N THR A 713 -2.23 12.50 -26.49
CA THR A 713 -2.39 11.04 -26.46
C THR A 713 -1.61 10.48 -25.27
N LEU A 714 -2.30 9.79 -24.38
CA LEU A 714 -1.74 9.20 -23.16
C LEU A 714 -1.60 7.68 -23.29
N HIS A 715 -0.48 7.14 -22.81
CA HIS A 715 -0.37 5.72 -22.49
C HIS A 715 -0.60 5.52 -20.99
N LEU A 716 -1.74 4.93 -20.63
CA LEU A 716 -2.16 4.70 -19.25
C LEU A 716 -1.98 3.23 -18.84
N LEU A 717 -1.44 3.02 -17.64
CA LEU A 717 -1.47 1.73 -16.94
C LEU A 717 -2.36 1.87 -15.70
N THR A 718 -3.38 1.03 -15.57
CA THR A 718 -4.28 1.02 -14.42
C THR A 718 -4.78 -0.41 -14.17
N PRO A 719 -4.96 -0.84 -12.91
CA PRO A 719 -5.55 -2.14 -12.59
C PRO A 719 -7.09 -2.13 -12.62
N LEU A 720 -7.71 -0.99 -13.02
CA LEU A 720 -9.16 -0.85 -13.14
C LEU A 720 -9.76 -1.76 -14.23
N PRO A 721 -10.91 -2.42 -13.97
CA PRO A 721 -11.61 -3.18 -14.99
C PRO A 721 -12.22 -2.24 -16.05
N PRO A 722 -12.45 -2.70 -17.30
CA PRO A 722 -12.92 -1.85 -18.39
C PRO A 722 -14.19 -1.04 -18.09
N HIS A 723 -15.16 -1.60 -17.37
CA HIS A 723 -16.40 -0.92 -16.96
C HIS A 723 -16.17 0.24 -15.95
N ALA A 724 -15.11 0.18 -15.15
CA ALA A 724 -14.71 1.32 -14.33
C ALA A 724 -13.95 2.35 -15.18
N LEU A 725 -13.02 1.88 -16.02
CA LEU A 725 -12.21 2.75 -16.88
C LEU A 725 -13.08 3.57 -17.87
N SER A 726 -14.13 2.99 -18.44
CA SER A 726 -15.07 3.66 -19.35
C SER A 726 -15.95 4.74 -18.69
N ARG A 727 -15.83 4.96 -17.38
CA ARG A 727 -16.50 6.04 -16.64
C ARG A 727 -15.56 7.21 -16.33
N ALA A 728 -14.25 7.07 -16.54
CA ALA A 728 -13.29 8.12 -16.28
C ALA A 728 -13.38 9.19 -17.37
N ASN A 729 -13.58 10.45 -16.99
CA ASN A 729 -13.59 11.61 -17.88
C ASN A 729 -12.65 12.74 -17.43
N ALA A 730 -12.04 12.64 -16.25
CA ALA A 730 -11.04 13.59 -15.76
C ALA A 730 -9.82 12.88 -15.13
N ILE A 731 -8.68 13.57 -15.16
CA ILE A 731 -7.44 13.19 -14.47
C ILE A 731 -7.15 14.17 -13.33
N VAL A 732 -6.83 13.65 -12.14
CA VAL A 732 -6.29 14.45 -11.02
C VAL A 732 -4.85 14.01 -10.70
N LYS A 733 -3.91 14.96 -10.67
CA LYS A 733 -2.52 14.71 -10.28
C LYS A 733 -2.12 15.56 -9.07
N ASN A 734 -1.51 14.96 -8.06
CA ASN A 734 -0.74 15.67 -7.03
C ASN A 734 0.77 15.39 -7.23
N GLY A 735 1.62 16.37 -6.98
CA GLY A 735 3.08 16.21 -7.03
C GLY A 735 3.69 15.37 -5.89
N ALA A 736 2.98 15.20 -4.76
CA ALA A 736 3.55 14.54 -3.58
C ALA A 736 3.64 12.99 -3.70
N LEU A 737 2.88 12.37 -4.60
CA LEU A 737 2.92 10.92 -4.88
C LEU A 737 3.55 10.62 -6.24
N GLU A 738 4.57 9.77 -6.22
CA GLU A 738 5.32 9.31 -7.39
C GLU A 738 5.39 7.78 -7.41
N LEU A 739 5.55 7.18 -8.59
CA LEU A 739 5.76 5.74 -8.72
C LEU A 739 7.06 5.33 -7.98
N PRO A 740 7.00 4.41 -7.01
CA PRO A 740 8.19 3.96 -6.30
C PRO A 740 9.25 3.37 -7.23
N LEU A 741 10.53 3.60 -6.95
CA LEU A 741 11.66 3.20 -7.80
C LEU A 741 11.55 1.77 -8.39
N PRO A 742 11.19 0.71 -7.65
CA PRO A 742 11.11 -0.63 -8.23
C PRO A 742 10.11 -0.78 -9.39
N GLY A 743 9.06 0.06 -9.44
CA GLY A 743 8.10 0.08 -10.56
C GLY A 743 8.67 0.61 -11.87
N TRP A 744 9.79 1.35 -11.83
CA TRP A 744 10.53 1.80 -13.01
C TRP A 744 11.53 0.75 -13.53
N LEU A 745 11.83 -0.29 -12.74
CA LEU A 745 12.91 -1.23 -13.03
C LEU A 745 12.42 -2.47 -13.77
N ASP A 746 13.29 -3.05 -14.60
CA ASP A 746 13.12 -4.41 -15.08
C ASP A 746 13.40 -5.40 -13.95
N SER A 747 12.36 -5.83 -13.26
CA SER A 747 12.42 -6.80 -12.15
C SER A 747 12.92 -8.19 -12.56
N ARG A 748 13.01 -8.49 -13.86
CA ARG A 748 13.41 -9.82 -14.35
C ARG A 748 14.92 -10.06 -14.17
N PRO A 749 15.37 -11.31 -13.96
CA PRO A 749 16.79 -11.63 -13.81
C PRO A 749 17.65 -11.11 -14.97
N GLY A 750 18.58 -10.20 -14.68
CA GLY A 750 19.48 -9.59 -15.68
C GLY A 750 18.86 -8.46 -16.52
N GLY A 751 17.68 -7.96 -16.16
CA GLY A 751 17.01 -6.81 -16.77
C GLY A 751 17.70 -5.48 -16.44
N VAL A 752 17.97 -5.23 -15.15
CA VAL A 752 18.86 -4.15 -14.68
C VAL A 752 20.32 -4.63 -14.73
N ARG A 753 21.19 -3.89 -15.42
CA ARG A 753 22.62 -4.18 -15.58
C ARG A 753 23.48 -3.05 -15.02
N GLU A 754 24.80 -3.15 -15.17
CA GLU A 754 25.71 -2.05 -14.81
C GLU A 754 25.76 -0.99 -15.92
N GLU A 755 25.76 -1.44 -17.19
CA GLU A 755 25.74 -0.61 -18.40
C GLU A 755 24.42 0.17 -18.58
N GLY A 756 23.30 -0.35 -18.08
CA GLY A 756 21.98 0.22 -18.34
C GLY A 756 20.82 -0.73 -18.07
N MET A 757 19.69 -0.49 -18.74
CA MET A 757 18.43 -1.23 -18.60
C MET A 757 17.68 -1.25 -19.95
N TRP A 758 16.84 -2.26 -20.22
CA TRP A 758 16.10 -2.38 -21.50
C TRP A 758 16.97 -2.40 -22.79
N GLY A 759 18.27 -2.65 -22.68
CA GLY A 759 19.22 -2.54 -23.80
C GLY A 759 19.64 -1.11 -24.14
N ARG A 760 19.33 -0.16 -23.26
CA ARG A 760 19.62 1.27 -23.33
C ARG A 760 20.65 1.67 -22.27
N GLY A 761 21.50 2.64 -22.56
CA GLY A 761 22.44 3.21 -21.58
C GLY A 761 21.69 3.96 -20.47
N TRP A 762 22.29 4.11 -19.28
CA TRP A 762 21.63 4.85 -18.18
C TRP A 762 21.33 6.33 -18.51
N ASP A 763 22.07 6.91 -19.45
CA ASP A 763 21.86 8.22 -20.06
C ASP A 763 20.63 8.27 -20.99
N GLU A 764 20.23 7.14 -21.56
CA GLU A 764 19.02 6.99 -22.39
C GLU A 764 17.77 6.54 -21.58
N VAL A 765 17.91 6.27 -20.28
CA VAL A 765 16.79 5.85 -19.41
C VAL A 765 16.15 7.08 -18.74
N PRO A 766 14.90 7.45 -19.06
CA PRO A 766 14.28 8.63 -18.50
C PRO A 766 14.04 8.50 -16.99
N PHE A 767 14.09 9.64 -16.30
CA PHE A 767 13.86 9.81 -14.85
C PHE A 767 14.86 9.11 -13.90
N LEU A 768 15.81 8.30 -14.39
CA LEU A 768 16.78 7.57 -13.57
C LEU A 768 18.23 8.00 -13.84
N GLU A 769 19.00 8.30 -12.79
CA GLU A 769 20.43 8.61 -12.87
C GLU A 769 21.25 7.61 -12.05
N VAL A 770 22.19 6.90 -12.68
CA VAL A 770 23.10 5.95 -12.01
C VAL A 770 24.51 6.52 -11.92
N GLY A 771 24.65 7.54 -11.07
CA GLY A 771 25.91 8.23 -10.81
C GLY A 771 26.02 8.67 -9.34
N GLY A 772 27.24 8.85 -8.82
CA GLY A 772 27.43 9.33 -7.46
C GLY A 772 27.26 10.84 -7.30
N MET A 773 27.82 11.61 -8.25
CA MET A 773 28.49 12.87 -7.92
C MET A 773 28.34 14.01 -8.95
N VAL A 774 27.34 13.95 -9.83
CA VAL A 774 26.87 15.14 -10.57
C VAL A 774 25.66 15.73 -9.85
N GLY A 775 25.52 17.06 -9.88
CA GLY A 775 24.44 17.79 -9.22
C GLY A 775 23.38 18.26 -10.20
N VAL A 776 22.24 17.56 -10.28
CA VAL A 776 21.07 18.04 -11.00
C VAL A 776 20.48 19.24 -10.24
N VAL A 777 20.55 20.42 -10.85
CA VAL A 777 20.04 21.66 -10.24
C VAL A 777 18.51 21.66 -10.26
N GLY A 778 17.89 21.48 -9.08
CA GLY A 778 16.43 21.66 -8.91
C GLY A 778 15.55 20.41 -8.89
N GLY A 779 16.14 19.21 -8.80
CA GLY A 779 15.42 17.96 -8.54
C GLY A 779 15.68 17.41 -7.13
N GLU A 780 14.64 16.92 -6.43
CA GLU A 780 14.83 16.23 -5.15
C GLU A 780 15.41 14.81 -5.36
N ARG A 781 16.67 14.62 -4.95
CA ARG A 781 17.43 13.41 -5.27
C ARG A 781 17.18 12.26 -4.30
N ARG A 782 16.14 11.46 -4.56
CA ARG A 782 15.80 10.24 -3.79
C ARG A 782 16.82 9.10 -4.01
N ARG A 783 17.91 9.08 -3.23
CA ARG A 783 18.98 8.05 -3.31
C ARG A 783 18.52 6.68 -2.78
N PHE A 784 18.33 5.71 -3.68
CA PHE A 784 18.15 4.30 -3.31
C PHE A 784 19.51 3.56 -3.28
N ARG A 785 19.77 2.76 -2.24
CA ARG A 785 20.98 1.93 -2.16
C ARG A 785 20.71 0.55 -2.75
N LYS A 786 21.45 0.16 -3.79
CA LYS A 786 21.38 -1.16 -4.46
C LYS A 786 21.46 -2.35 -3.49
N ASN A 787 22.13 -2.16 -2.34
CA ASN A 787 22.22 -3.14 -1.25
C ASN A 787 21.29 -2.79 -0.08
N ILE A 788 19.99 -3.11 -0.17
CA ILE A 788 19.14 -3.28 1.03
C ILE A 788 19.27 -4.73 1.53
N MET A 789 20.51 -5.18 1.74
CA MET A 789 20.80 -6.31 2.62
C MET A 789 21.04 -5.75 4.03
N ARG A 790 19.95 -5.52 4.77
CA ARG A 790 20.04 -5.21 6.21
C ARG A 790 20.58 -6.48 6.91
N LYS A 791 21.52 -6.36 7.87
CA LYS A 791 22.06 -7.51 8.61
C LYS A 791 20.91 -8.36 9.19
N GLY A 792 20.76 -9.61 8.76
CA GLY A 792 19.65 -10.49 9.16
C GLY A 792 18.53 -10.67 8.13
N GLN A 793 18.79 -10.30 6.86
CA GLN A 793 18.39 -11.12 5.71
C GLN A 793 19.41 -12.25 5.48
#